data_AF-A0A1L2FUY7-F1
#
_entry.id   AF-A0A1L2FUY7-F1
#
_cell.length_a   1.000
_cell.length_b   1.000
_cell.length_c   1.000
_cell.angle_alpha   90.00
_cell.angle_beta   90.00
_cell.angle_gamma   90.00
#
_symmetry.space_group_name_H-M   'P 1'
#
loop_
_entity.id
_entity.type
_entity.pdbx_description
1 polymer ?
#
loop_
_entity_poly.entity_id
_entity_poly.type
_entity_poly.pdbx_seq_one_letter_code
_entity_poly.pdbx_strand_id
1 'polypeptide(L)'
;LFIANQITYRLKEFPPGSILLFRGEIPHECKVAMSALNNILSDLTPLERGVKHFTLLDMNYLLFRNPEEEKVTDGSNGYSIPNYGVLPFCGAQGFASILNRVSEWDDLSHPLCNNLREGDWAMDYIVARLINRQQYRVLNDWFSSCFNLIKQMPRHFIPKHFAKVVLAAYRVLVDHALSLMSPFIQGGNWFVHALALASIQFYGVCTPLINNPAVLEGFANPQASLAAGLPFFCHGFMRSWGRDTFIAIRGLMMTTGRIQEAKQLIVGYGSSLQFGLIPNLLDSGNRPRYNARDSTWWYLRAVQDFCQFLSSDDERRAFLATPVRRLFPVSEQQPTSTITEIIQEILQKHATGIEFREPNAGREIDEKMKDEGFNIKITLNLENGFIYGGNKFNCGTWMDKMGESMKAGNYGDPATPRDGAPIEITAMVYSVVKWLASLNQAGLHPHDGVQLPSNQRLSYQDWQKRIQDNFERLYYIPGPSDDKKYNVSTSFIRRRYVYKDVLGSSAQYTDYQFRPNQLVAMSFAPELFDRDHVVKTLELTRTFLLGPLGIKTLDPNDTDYHANYDNSLDTNYRPTAKGFNYHNGPEWLWLYGFYLDSATRFLQLPPIATTHMVEGLLLKHKSHILQSSFVSLPELTNRDGMQCNFSCDSQAWSVGTLLSALYNLV
;
A
#
# COMPACT_ATOMS: atom_id res chain seq x y z
N LEU A 1 28.72 -31.82 21.87
CA LEU A 1 30.02 -31.94 21.17
C LEU A 1 30.19 -33.38 20.69
N PHE A 2 29.67 -33.71 19.51
CA PHE A 2 30.14 -34.91 18.82
C PHE A 2 31.42 -34.50 18.10
N ILE A 3 32.54 -34.77 18.75
CA ILE A 3 33.85 -34.81 18.10
C ILE A 3 33.74 -35.98 17.13
N ALA A 4 33.51 -35.70 15.84
CA ALA A 4 33.84 -36.67 14.82
C ALA A 4 35.33 -36.97 14.99
N ASN A 5 35.64 -38.22 15.33
CA ASN A 5 37.00 -38.72 15.50
C ASN A 5 37.88 -38.14 14.39
N GLN A 6 38.76 -37.19 14.72
CA GLN A 6 39.84 -36.80 13.82
C GLN A 6 40.78 -38.00 13.76
N ILE A 7 40.53 -38.89 12.81
CA ILE A 7 41.45 -39.99 12.53
C ILE A 7 42.68 -39.37 11.88
N THR A 8 43.70 -39.13 12.69
CA THR A 8 44.97 -38.58 12.24
C THR A 8 45.89 -39.75 11.87
N TYR A 9 46.03 -40.02 10.58
CA TYR A 9 47.01 -41.00 10.09
C TYR A 9 48.38 -40.32 9.97
N ARG A 10 49.36 -40.74 10.77
CA ARG A 10 50.76 -40.35 10.58
C ARG A 10 51.43 -41.36 9.66
N LEU A 11 51.50 -41.03 8.37
CA LEU A 11 52.18 -41.86 7.37
C LEU A 11 53.69 -41.75 7.59
N LYS A 12 54.37 -42.87 7.86
CA LYS A 12 55.83 -42.92 8.03
C LYS A 12 56.57 -43.01 6.68
N GLU A 13 55.98 -43.67 5.70
CA GLU A 13 56.54 -43.88 4.36
C GLU A 13 55.45 -43.66 3.30
N PHE A 14 55.39 -42.47 2.73
CA PHE A 14 54.46 -42.12 1.65
C PHE A 14 55.20 -41.31 0.58
N PRO A 15 56.08 -41.97 -0.20
CA PRO A 15 56.93 -41.27 -1.17
C PRO A 15 56.09 -40.60 -2.28
N PRO A 16 56.62 -39.56 -2.94
CA PRO A 16 55.97 -38.95 -4.10
C PRO A 16 55.55 -40.00 -5.13
N GLY A 17 54.29 -39.95 -5.58
CA GLY A 17 53.71 -40.95 -6.50
C GLY A 17 52.95 -42.09 -5.81
N SER A 18 52.88 -42.11 -4.48
CA SER A 18 52.02 -43.05 -3.74
C SER A 18 50.55 -42.64 -3.77
N ILE A 19 49.65 -43.62 -3.74
CA ILE A 19 48.20 -43.42 -3.64
C ILE A 19 47.68 -44.14 -2.40
N LEU A 20 46.78 -43.50 -1.67
CA LEU A 20 46.03 -44.11 -0.59
C LEU A 20 44.53 -43.96 -0.87
N LEU A 21 43.81 -45.07 -0.90
CA LEU A 21 42.38 -45.08 -1.19
C LEU A 21 41.60 -45.36 0.08
N PHE A 22 40.67 -44.47 0.42
CA PHE A 22 39.70 -44.69 1.49
C PHE A 22 38.32 -44.89 0.89
N ARG A 23 37.54 -45.81 1.48
CA ARG A 23 36.10 -45.90 1.26
C ARG A 23 35.39 -45.22 2.41
N GLY A 24 34.85 -44.03 2.15
CA GLY A 24 33.97 -43.33 3.06
C GLY A 24 32.52 -43.76 2.86
N GLU A 25 31.78 -43.97 3.94
CA GLU A 25 30.33 -44.17 3.89
C GLU A 25 29.62 -43.22 4.84
N ILE A 26 28.44 -42.75 4.41
CA ILE A 26 27.52 -42.05 5.31
C ILE A 26 27.03 -43.05 6.37
N PRO A 27 27.03 -42.70 7.67
CA PRO A 27 26.53 -43.58 8.73
C PRO A 27 25.11 -44.09 8.43
N HIS A 28 24.83 -45.33 8.85
CA HIS A 28 23.54 -45.98 8.55
C HIS A 28 22.35 -45.16 9.07
N GLU A 29 22.43 -44.64 10.30
CA GLU A 29 21.42 -43.77 10.90
C GLU A 29 21.14 -42.51 10.05
N CYS A 30 22.17 -41.88 9.49
CA CYS A 30 22.00 -40.72 8.61
C CYS A 30 21.34 -41.13 7.28
N LYS A 31 21.69 -42.29 6.71
CA LYS A 31 21.03 -42.82 5.50
C LYS A 31 19.53 -43.09 5.75
N VAL A 32 19.20 -43.65 6.91
CA VAL A 32 17.80 -43.88 7.33
C VAL A 32 17.06 -42.56 7.48
N ALA A 33 17.65 -41.57 8.16
CA ALA A 33 17.05 -40.26 8.33
C ALA A 33 16.82 -39.53 6.98
N MET A 34 17.79 -39.62 6.06
CA MET A 34 17.66 -39.07 4.71
C MET A 34 16.54 -39.74 3.90
N SER A 35 16.43 -41.07 4.00
CA SER A 35 15.36 -41.83 3.34
C SER A 35 13.98 -41.44 3.89
N ALA A 36 13.84 -41.38 5.22
CA ALA A 36 12.61 -40.96 5.87
C ALA A 36 12.20 -39.53 5.47
N LEU A 37 13.16 -38.60 5.43
CA LEU A 37 12.89 -37.24 4.99
C LEU A 37 12.45 -37.18 3.52
N ASN A 38 13.12 -37.93 2.64
CA ASN A 38 12.73 -37.98 1.22
C ASN A 38 11.32 -38.55 1.04
N ASN A 39 10.91 -39.53 1.85
CA ASN A 39 9.55 -40.06 1.82
C ASN A 39 8.53 -38.98 2.21
N ILE A 40 8.79 -38.20 3.27
CA ILE A 40 7.93 -37.08 3.68
C ILE A 40 7.85 -36.03 2.56
N LEU A 41 8.97 -35.68 1.93
CA LEU A 41 9.00 -34.67 0.87
C LEU A 41 8.44 -35.16 -0.47
N SER A 42 8.35 -36.47 -0.67
CA SER A 42 7.76 -37.06 -1.88
C SER A 42 6.23 -37.05 -1.88
N ASP A 43 5.61 -36.94 -0.69
CA ASP A 43 4.16 -36.84 -0.52
C ASP A 43 3.82 -35.69 0.43
N LEU A 44 3.52 -34.52 -0.15
CA LEU A 44 3.11 -33.33 0.61
C LEU A 44 1.61 -33.28 0.88
N THR A 45 0.81 -34.26 0.42
CA THR A 45 -0.65 -34.27 0.61
C THR A 45 -1.09 -34.20 2.08
N PRO A 46 -0.37 -34.78 3.07
CA PRO A 46 -0.68 -34.53 4.48
C PRO A 46 -0.54 -33.06 4.88
N LEU A 47 0.51 -32.38 4.42
CA LEU A 47 0.75 -30.96 4.71
C LEU A 47 -0.29 -30.08 4.00
N GLU A 48 -0.55 -30.34 2.72
CA GLU A 48 -1.58 -29.66 1.93
C GLU A 48 -2.96 -29.76 2.60
N ARG A 49 -3.35 -30.95 3.04
CA ARG A 49 -4.59 -31.15 3.82
C ARG A 49 -4.56 -30.38 5.14
N GLY A 50 -3.41 -30.37 5.80
CA GLY A 50 -3.18 -29.67 7.05
C GLY A 50 -3.41 -28.16 6.97
N VAL A 51 -3.01 -27.53 5.85
CA VAL A 51 -3.09 -26.07 5.69
C VAL A 51 -4.44 -25.58 5.18
N LYS A 52 -5.34 -26.46 4.71
CA LYS A 52 -6.62 -26.08 4.06
C LYS A 52 -7.52 -25.13 4.86
N HIS A 53 -7.44 -25.18 6.19
CA HIS A 53 -8.25 -24.36 7.07
C HIS A 53 -7.66 -22.98 7.36
N PHE A 54 -6.42 -22.73 6.94
CA PHE A 54 -5.76 -21.43 7.12
C PHE A 54 -6.38 -20.38 6.21
N THR A 55 -6.56 -19.19 6.76
CA THR A 55 -7.05 -18.00 6.06
C THR A 55 -5.90 -17.18 5.46
N LEU A 56 -6.21 -16.16 4.67
CA LEU A 56 -5.19 -15.20 4.22
C LEU A 56 -4.55 -14.41 5.39
N LEU A 57 -5.28 -14.23 6.50
CA LEU A 57 -4.71 -13.65 7.72
C LEU A 57 -3.70 -14.61 8.36
N ASP A 58 -3.95 -15.91 8.34
CA ASP A 58 -2.95 -16.90 8.76
C ASP A 58 -1.75 -16.90 7.83
N MET A 59 -1.94 -16.68 6.52
CA MET A 59 -0.84 -16.55 5.56
C MET A 59 0.05 -15.33 5.86
N ASN A 60 -0.50 -14.21 6.33
CA ASN A 60 0.30 -13.08 6.82
C ASN A 60 1.28 -13.53 7.91
N TYR A 61 0.79 -14.30 8.88
CA TYR A 61 1.63 -14.84 9.93
C TYR A 61 2.61 -15.91 9.40
N LEU A 62 2.15 -16.89 8.63
CA LEU A 62 2.98 -18.03 8.25
C LEU A 62 4.06 -17.68 7.22
N LEU A 63 3.76 -16.79 6.28
CA LEU A 63 4.70 -16.39 5.23
C LEU A 63 5.52 -15.16 5.62
N PHE A 64 4.90 -14.14 6.22
CA PHE A 64 5.49 -12.81 6.35
C PHE A 64 5.79 -12.44 7.80
N ARG A 65 5.17 -11.37 8.32
CA ARG A 65 5.51 -10.65 9.56
C ARG A 65 6.88 -10.00 9.53
N ASN A 66 6.88 -8.68 9.44
CA ASN A 66 8.08 -7.91 9.69
C ASN A 66 8.50 -8.08 11.17
N PRO A 67 9.81 -8.12 11.49
CA PRO A 67 10.29 -8.26 12.87
C PRO A 67 9.69 -7.26 13.86
N GLU A 68 9.50 -5.99 13.47
CA GLU A 68 8.91 -4.99 14.37
C GLU A 68 7.42 -5.26 14.64
N GLU A 69 6.69 -5.89 13.72
CA GLU A 69 5.29 -6.30 13.96
C GLU A 69 5.20 -7.39 15.02
N GLU A 70 6.11 -8.38 14.98
CA GLU A 70 6.15 -9.48 15.95
C GLU A 70 6.62 -9.02 17.32
N LYS A 71 7.66 -8.19 17.36
CA LYS A 71 8.18 -7.59 18.59
C LYS A 71 7.12 -6.84 19.39
N VAL A 72 6.23 -6.12 18.70
CA VAL A 72 5.10 -5.43 19.36
C VAL A 72 3.98 -6.39 19.77
N THR A 73 3.80 -7.49 19.05
CA THR A 73 2.68 -8.42 19.29
C THR A 73 2.96 -9.42 20.42
N ASP A 74 4.15 -10.01 20.45
CA ASP A 74 4.51 -11.06 21.42
C ASP A 74 5.94 -10.96 21.97
N GLY A 75 6.67 -9.88 21.65
CA GLY A 75 8.05 -9.67 22.11
C GLY A 75 9.10 -10.50 21.36
N SER A 76 8.70 -11.32 20.38
CA SER A 76 9.64 -12.06 19.54
C SER A 76 10.36 -11.15 18.55
N ASN A 77 11.39 -11.67 17.88
CA ASN A 77 12.18 -10.90 16.93
C ASN A 77 12.46 -11.72 15.67
N GLY A 78 12.88 -11.03 14.61
CA GLY A 78 13.33 -11.67 13.38
C GLY A 78 14.57 -12.50 13.59
N TYR A 79 14.69 -13.60 12.84
CA TYR A 79 15.91 -14.40 12.83
C TYR A 79 17.09 -13.57 12.30
N SER A 80 18.17 -13.47 13.08
CA SER A 80 19.40 -12.79 12.69
C SER A 80 20.45 -13.79 12.27
N ILE A 81 20.88 -13.72 11.01
CA ILE A 81 21.93 -14.57 10.46
C ILE A 81 23.27 -13.86 10.70
N PRO A 82 24.25 -14.50 11.39
CA PRO A 82 25.58 -13.94 11.58
C PRO A 82 26.23 -13.55 10.24
N ASN A 83 26.85 -12.37 10.17
CA ASN A 83 27.48 -11.82 8.96
C ASN A 83 26.52 -11.59 7.78
N TYR A 84 25.21 -11.47 8.03
CA TYR A 84 24.21 -11.11 7.03
C TYR A 84 23.21 -10.10 7.58
N GLY A 85 22.60 -10.37 8.74
CA GLY A 85 21.62 -9.49 9.39
C GLY A 85 20.28 -10.15 9.65
N VAL A 86 19.30 -9.34 10.07
CA VAL A 86 17.94 -9.78 10.38
C VAL A 86 17.15 -9.99 9.09
N LEU A 87 16.40 -11.09 9.02
CA LEU A 87 15.50 -11.35 7.89
C LEU A 87 14.37 -10.29 7.81
N PRO A 88 13.97 -9.85 6.60
CA PRO A 88 12.86 -8.91 6.43
C PRO A 88 11.52 -9.44 6.96
N PHE A 89 11.38 -10.77 7.01
CA PHE A 89 10.20 -11.47 7.50
C PHE A 89 10.58 -12.60 8.45
N CYS A 90 9.80 -12.79 9.50
CA CYS A 90 9.94 -13.90 10.45
C CYS A 90 9.43 -15.24 9.89
N GLY A 91 8.43 -15.18 9.00
CA GLY A 91 7.81 -16.34 8.37
C GLY A 91 8.64 -17.00 7.26
N ALA A 92 8.04 -17.98 6.59
CA ALA A 92 8.72 -18.80 5.59
C ALA A 92 9.29 -17.98 4.41
N GLN A 93 8.69 -16.84 4.05
CA GLN A 93 9.19 -15.95 3.00
C GLN A 93 10.60 -15.45 3.30
N GLY A 94 10.90 -15.10 4.57
CA GLY A 94 12.20 -14.55 4.95
C GLY A 94 13.35 -15.51 4.62
N PHE A 95 13.16 -16.80 4.90
CA PHE A 95 14.10 -17.84 4.52
C PHE A 95 14.05 -18.15 3.02
N ALA A 96 12.86 -18.27 2.42
CA ALA A 96 12.69 -18.59 1.00
C ALA A 96 13.38 -17.58 0.06
N SER A 97 13.34 -16.28 0.38
CA SER A 97 13.99 -15.21 -0.39
C SER A 97 15.52 -15.37 -0.50
N ILE A 98 16.15 -16.03 0.48
CA ILE A 98 17.57 -16.38 0.45
C ILE A 98 17.76 -17.74 -0.22
N LEU A 99 16.99 -18.74 0.21
CA LEU A 99 17.14 -20.13 -0.22
C LEU A 99 16.90 -20.33 -1.71
N ASN A 100 16.00 -19.56 -2.33
CA ASN A 100 15.79 -19.60 -3.79
C ASN A 100 17.07 -19.20 -4.54
N ARG A 101 17.75 -18.13 -4.11
CA ARG A 101 19.01 -17.68 -4.71
C ARG A 101 20.15 -18.66 -4.43
N VAL A 102 20.29 -19.12 -3.19
CA VAL A 102 21.30 -20.13 -2.84
C VAL A 102 21.13 -21.39 -3.67
N SER A 103 19.89 -21.84 -3.88
CA SER A 103 19.61 -23.07 -4.65
C SER A 103 19.83 -22.89 -6.16
N GLU A 104 19.57 -21.70 -6.70
CA GLU A 104 19.80 -21.39 -8.12
C GLU A 104 21.30 -21.39 -8.46
N TRP A 105 22.14 -20.86 -7.57
CA TRP A 105 23.58 -20.68 -7.82
C TRP A 105 24.48 -21.71 -7.12
N ASP A 106 23.89 -22.67 -6.39
CA ASP A 106 24.58 -23.60 -5.49
C ASP A 106 25.57 -22.89 -4.53
N ASP A 107 25.17 -21.71 -4.03
CA ASP A 107 26.01 -20.87 -3.17
C ASP A 107 26.05 -21.40 -1.74
N LEU A 108 26.77 -22.50 -1.56
CA LEU A 108 27.03 -23.09 -0.25
C LEU A 108 27.91 -22.19 0.64
N SER A 109 28.44 -21.07 0.13
CA SER A 109 29.24 -20.13 0.92
C SER A 109 28.39 -19.08 1.66
N HIS A 110 27.11 -18.95 1.28
CA HIS A 110 26.18 -17.98 1.87
C HIS A 110 26.15 -18.06 3.41
N PRO A 111 26.10 -16.92 4.15
CA PRO A 111 26.11 -16.92 5.61
C PRO A 111 25.04 -17.81 6.26
N LEU A 112 23.85 -17.91 5.68
CA LEU A 112 22.81 -18.85 6.11
C LEU A 112 23.28 -20.31 6.08
N CYS A 113 24.00 -20.73 5.02
CA CYS A 113 24.53 -22.09 4.91
C CYS A 113 25.64 -22.36 5.93
N ASN A 114 26.43 -21.34 6.30
CA ASN A 114 27.42 -21.45 7.37
C ASN A 114 26.72 -21.61 8.72
N ASN A 115 25.76 -20.75 9.01
CA ASN A 115 24.98 -20.80 10.23
C ASN A 115 24.27 -22.16 10.43
N LEU A 116 23.67 -22.71 9.36
CA LEU A 116 23.03 -24.05 9.37
C LEU A 116 24.03 -25.20 9.60
N ARG A 117 25.30 -25.01 9.25
CA ARG A 117 26.38 -25.99 9.53
C ARG A 117 26.87 -25.88 10.98
N GLU A 118 26.88 -24.66 11.52
CA GLU A 118 27.36 -24.37 12.88
C GLU A 118 26.36 -24.78 13.96
N GLY A 119 25.06 -24.73 13.69
CA GLY A 119 24.05 -25.13 14.66
C GLY A 119 22.63 -25.23 14.12
N ASP A 120 21.73 -25.57 15.03
CA ASP A 120 20.33 -25.93 14.72
C ASP A 120 19.35 -24.75 14.88
N TRP A 121 19.86 -23.56 15.18
CA TRP A 121 19.09 -22.39 15.63
C TRP A 121 18.02 -21.94 14.65
N ALA A 122 18.26 -21.98 13.33
CA ALA A 122 17.26 -21.60 12.34
C ALA A 122 16.07 -22.58 12.32
N MET A 123 16.34 -23.89 12.48
CA MET A 123 15.29 -24.91 12.58
C MET A 123 14.49 -24.74 13.88
N ASP A 124 15.19 -24.51 14.99
CA ASP A 124 14.56 -24.28 16.29
C ASP A 124 13.73 -22.99 16.30
N TYR A 125 14.21 -21.94 15.64
CA TYR A 125 13.46 -20.69 15.47
C TYR A 125 12.13 -20.90 14.75
N ILE A 126 12.13 -21.59 13.61
CA ILE A 126 10.91 -21.86 12.83
C ILE A 126 9.90 -22.65 13.67
N VAL A 127 10.35 -23.68 14.40
CA VAL A 127 9.48 -24.49 15.26
C VAL A 127 8.98 -23.67 16.45
N ALA A 128 9.85 -22.97 17.17
CA ALA A 128 9.49 -22.19 18.35
C ALA A 128 8.50 -21.06 18.04
N ARG A 129 8.58 -20.47 16.85
CA ARG A 129 7.63 -19.43 16.39
C ARG A 129 6.20 -19.96 16.33
N LEU A 130 6.02 -21.21 15.92
CA LEU A 130 4.69 -21.82 15.73
C LEU A 130 4.17 -22.54 16.99
N ILE A 131 5.03 -22.94 17.93
CA ILE A 131 4.70 -23.90 19.00
C ILE A 131 3.57 -23.44 19.93
N ASN A 132 3.50 -22.14 20.21
CA ASN A 132 2.52 -21.57 21.16
C ASN A 132 1.16 -21.27 20.52
N ARG A 133 0.96 -21.59 19.24
CA ARG A 133 -0.24 -21.26 18.47
C ARG A 133 -0.92 -22.54 18.02
N GLN A 134 -1.95 -22.96 18.76
CA GLN A 134 -2.65 -24.23 18.51
C GLN A 134 -3.17 -24.34 17.08
N GLN A 135 -3.57 -23.23 16.45
CA GLN A 135 -4.01 -23.25 15.06
C GLN A 135 -2.91 -23.73 14.09
N TYR A 136 -1.62 -23.46 14.37
CA TYR A 136 -0.51 -23.81 13.48
C TYR A 136 0.16 -25.15 13.84
N ARG A 137 -0.44 -25.94 14.74
CA ARG A 137 0.12 -27.19 15.23
C ARG A 137 0.46 -28.17 14.11
N VAL A 138 -0.38 -28.32 13.11
CA VAL A 138 -0.12 -29.27 12.00
C VAL A 138 1.16 -28.91 11.24
N LEU A 139 1.38 -27.61 10.98
CA LEU A 139 2.60 -27.13 10.32
C LEU A 139 3.81 -27.24 11.25
N ASN A 140 3.64 -26.93 12.54
CA ASN A 140 4.68 -27.10 13.55
C ASN A 140 5.14 -28.56 13.67
N ASP A 141 4.22 -29.51 13.74
CA ASP A 141 4.49 -30.94 13.85
C ASP A 141 5.21 -31.44 12.59
N TRP A 142 4.80 -30.97 11.41
CA TRP A 142 5.45 -31.29 10.14
C TRP A 142 6.90 -30.76 10.09
N PHE A 143 7.13 -29.49 10.43
CA PHE A 143 8.48 -28.92 10.52
C PHE A 143 9.34 -29.64 11.55
N SER A 144 8.79 -29.91 12.73
CA SER A 144 9.49 -30.62 13.81
C SER A 144 9.92 -32.02 13.36
N SER A 145 9.03 -32.76 12.70
CA SER A 145 9.32 -34.08 12.16
C SER A 145 10.46 -34.04 11.13
N CYS A 146 10.41 -33.07 10.20
CA CYS A 146 11.45 -32.90 9.18
C CYS A 146 12.78 -32.47 9.79
N PHE A 147 12.79 -31.46 10.67
CA PHE A 147 14.02 -30.93 11.25
C PHE A 147 14.68 -31.91 12.22
N ASN A 148 13.92 -32.73 12.95
CA ASN A 148 14.49 -33.79 13.79
C ASN A 148 15.26 -34.84 12.97
N LEU A 149 14.84 -35.11 11.72
CA LEU A 149 15.60 -35.97 10.80
C LEU A 149 16.85 -35.26 10.26
N ILE A 150 16.74 -33.96 9.92
CA ILE A 150 17.88 -33.17 9.41
C ILE A 150 18.99 -33.05 10.45
N LYS A 151 18.65 -32.84 11.72
CA LYS A 151 19.61 -32.73 12.83
C LYS A 151 20.46 -33.99 13.06
N GLN A 152 20.02 -35.15 12.55
CA GLN A 152 20.78 -36.42 12.61
C GLN A 152 21.81 -36.55 11.49
N MET A 153 21.81 -35.65 10.50
CA MET A 153 22.69 -35.73 9.34
C MET A 153 24.04 -35.06 9.60
N PRO A 154 25.11 -35.45 8.88
CA PRO A 154 26.37 -34.71 8.90
C PRO A 154 26.13 -33.24 8.52
N ARG A 155 26.79 -32.31 9.23
CA ARG A 155 26.55 -30.86 9.10
C ARG A 155 26.59 -30.36 7.66
N HIS A 156 27.49 -30.88 6.83
CA HIS A 156 27.61 -30.50 5.42
C HIS A 156 26.36 -30.80 4.57
N PHE A 157 25.49 -31.73 4.99
CA PHE A 157 24.23 -32.03 4.30
C PHE A 157 23.05 -31.17 4.78
N ILE A 158 23.15 -30.50 5.93
CA ILE A 158 22.04 -29.76 6.53
C ILE A 158 21.52 -28.64 5.62
N PRO A 159 22.36 -27.74 5.05
CA PRO A 159 21.85 -26.63 4.25
C PRO A 159 20.94 -27.07 3.10
N LYS A 160 21.32 -28.13 2.38
CA LYS A 160 20.55 -28.70 1.28
C LYS A 160 19.19 -29.22 1.73
N HIS A 161 19.14 -29.98 2.83
CA HIS A 161 17.89 -30.59 3.29
C HIS A 161 16.98 -29.57 4.00
N PHE A 162 17.57 -28.62 4.72
CA PHE A 162 16.86 -27.45 5.24
C PHE A 162 16.18 -26.67 4.11
N ALA A 163 16.91 -26.37 3.04
CA ALA A 163 16.37 -25.68 1.87
C ALA A 163 15.17 -26.43 1.28
N LYS A 164 15.30 -27.76 1.09
CA LYS A 164 14.19 -28.60 0.58
C LYS A 164 12.93 -28.52 1.45
N VAL A 165 13.08 -28.62 2.77
CA VAL A 165 11.93 -28.59 3.71
C VAL A 165 11.26 -27.22 3.71
N VAL A 166 12.05 -26.14 3.85
CA VAL A 166 11.50 -24.78 3.91
C VAL A 166 10.85 -24.39 2.59
N LEU A 167 11.49 -24.69 1.45
CA LEU A 167 10.92 -24.39 0.13
C LEU A 167 9.69 -25.24 -0.20
N ALA A 168 9.62 -26.49 0.28
CA ALA A 168 8.42 -27.32 0.13
C ALA A 168 7.23 -26.73 0.91
N ALA A 169 7.43 -26.37 2.18
CA ALA A 169 6.39 -25.71 2.97
C ALA A 169 5.99 -24.35 2.39
N TYR A 170 6.98 -23.55 1.96
CA TYR A 170 6.74 -22.25 1.33
C TYR A 170 5.83 -22.38 0.10
N ARG A 171 6.10 -23.33 -0.80
CA ARG A 171 5.27 -23.57 -1.99
C ARG A 171 3.85 -23.96 -1.63
N VAL A 172 3.68 -24.91 -0.70
CA VAL A 172 2.35 -25.32 -0.22
C VAL A 172 1.57 -24.14 0.37
N LEU A 173 2.23 -23.28 1.16
CA LEU A 173 1.59 -22.09 1.73
C LEU A 173 1.25 -21.03 0.66
N VAL A 174 2.13 -20.81 -0.31
CA VAL A 174 1.88 -19.88 -1.43
C VAL A 174 0.74 -20.36 -2.32
N ASP A 175 0.73 -21.64 -2.70
CA ASP A 175 -0.32 -22.23 -3.53
C ASP A 175 -1.67 -22.17 -2.81
N HIS A 176 -1.69 -22.48 -1.50
CA HIS A 176 -2.88 -22.32 -0.68
C HIS A 176 -3.34 -20.85 -0.63
N ALA A 177 -2.43 -19.90 -0.37
CA ALA A 177 -2.76 -18.48 -0.34
C ALA A 177 -3.40 -17.99 -1.65
N LEU A 178 -2.82 -18.36 -2.80
CA LEU A 178 -3.37 -17.99 -4.11
C LEU A 178 -4.74 -18.66 -4.36
N SER A 179 -4.95 -19.89 -3.90
CA SER A 179 -6.23 -20.60 -4.03
C SER A 179 -7.38 -19.95 -3.25
N LEU A 180 -7.08 -19.18 -2.20
CA LEU A 180 -8.07 -18.45 -1.42
C LEU A 180 -8.50 -17.12 -2.07
N MET A 181 -7.78 -16.66 -3.09
CA MET A 181 -8.03 -15.36 -3.73
C MET A 181 -9.01 -15.48 -4.90
N SER A 182 -9.43 -14.33 -5.43
CA SER A 182 -10.40 -14.24 -6.53
C SER A 182 -9.98 -15.01 -7.79
N PRO A 183 -10.93 -15.36 -8.68
CA PRO A 183 -10.61 -16.00 -9.97
C PRO A 183 -9.61 -15.21 -10.83
N PHE A 184 -9.63 -13.88 -10.75
CA PHE A 184 -8.64 -13.03 -11.42
C PHE A 184 -7.21 -13.32 -10.94
N ILE A 185 -7.02 -13.50 -9.64
CA ILE A 185 -5.71 -13.87 -9.10
C ILE A 185 -5.36 -15.29 -9.51
N GLN A 186 -6.27 -16.25 -9.36
CA GLN A 186 -6.01 -17.67 -9.68
C GLN A 186 -5.64 -17.89 -11.16
N GLY A 187 -6.25 -17.12 -12.07
CA GLY A 187 -5.94 -17.12 -13.50
C GLY A 187 -4.82 -16.14 -13.91
N GLY A 188 -4.20 -15.45 -12.95
CA GLY A 188 -3.20 -14.44 -13.18
C GLY A 188 -1.87 -15.01 -13.67
N ASN A 189 -1.04 -14.14 -14.26
CA ASN A 189 0.35 -14.50 -14.55
C ASN A 189 1.22 -14.39 -13.28
N TRP A 190 2.49 -14.79 -13.38
CA TRP A 190 3.42 -14.78 -12.25
C TRP A 190 3.55 -13.41 -11.57
N PHE A 191 3.43 -12.31 -12.32
CA PHE A 191 3.55 -10.96 -11.76
C PHE A 191 2.29 -10.55 -10.98
N VAL A 192 1.11 -10.93 -11.48
CA VAL A 192 -0.14 -10.79 -10.73
C VAL A 192 -0.06 -11.60 -9.43
N HIS A 193 0.43 -12.85 -9.47
CA HIS A 193 0.64 -13.64 -8.27
C HIS A 193 1.63 -12.99 -7.30
N ALA A 194 2.73 -12.42 -7.79
CA ALA A 194 3.72 -11.74 -6.94
C ALA A 194 3.10 -10.52 -6.23
N LEU A 195 2.33 -9.69 -6.93
CA LEU A 195 1.60 -8.57 -6.34
C LEU A 195 0.52 -9.04 -5.35
N ALA A 196 -0.18 -10.14 -5.67
CA ALA A 196 -1.20 -10.72 -4.81
C ALA A 196 -0.60 -11.25 -3.50
N LEU A 197 0.53 -11.95 -3.57
CA LEU A 197 1.27 -12.38 -2.38
C LEU A 197 1.79 -11.19 -1.57
N ALA A 198 2.27 -10.13 -2.23
CA ALA A 198 2.66 -8.89 -1.55
C ALA A 198 1.48 -8.26 -0.80
N SER A 199 0.25 -8.39 -1.30
CA SER A 199 -0.95 -7.85 -0.61
C SER A 199 -1.18 -8.45 0.78
N ILE A 200 -0.74 -9.69 1.01
CA ILE A 200 -0.87 -10.40 2.28
C ILE A 200 0.02 -9.74 3.35
N GLN A 201 1.12 -9.10 2.96
CA GLN A 201 2.07 -8.47 3.88
C GLN A 201 1.41 -7.39 4.75
N PHE A 202 0.46 -6.64 4.19
CA PHE A 202 -0.02 -5.41 4.80
C PHE A 202 -1.16 -5.61 5.80
N TYR A 203 -1.93 -6.69 5.69
CA TYR A 203 -3.08 -6.92 6.58
C TYR A 203 -2.82 -8.06 7.55
N GLY A 204 -2.77 -7.72 8.83
CA GLY A 204 -2.33 -8.62 9.89
C GLY A 204 -2.76 -8.15 11.27
N VAL A 205 -2.61 -9.02 12.26
CA VAL A 205 -2.82 -8.69 13.68
C VAL A 205 -1.52 -8.11 14.24
N CYS A 206 -1.50 -6.81 14.53
CA CYS A 206 -0.34 -6.14 15.13
C CYS A 206 -0.79 -4.98 16.02
N THR A 207 -1.35 -3.93 15.42
CA THR A 207 -2.03 -2.85 16.12
C THR A 207 -3.49 -2.85 15.67
N PRO A 208 -4.46 -2.93 16.57
CA PRO A 208 -5.86 -3.08 16.19
C PRO A 208 -6.35 -1.89 15.36
N LEU A 209 -7.28 -2.15 14.44
CA LEU A 209 -7.85 -1.10 13.61
C LEU A 209 -8.61 -0.09 14.46
N ILE A 210 -9.43 -0.57 15.41
CA ILE A 210 -10.16 0.22 16.40
C ILE A 210 -10.06 -0.49 17.75
N ASN A 211 -9.70 0.24 18.82
CA ASN A 211 -9.58 -0.33 20.17
C ASN A 211 -10.93 -0.62 20.82
N ASN A 212 -11.97 0.16 20.49
CA ASN A 212 -13.31 -0.06 21.02
C ASN A 212 -13.90 -1.36 20.41
N PRO A 213 -14.06 -2.44 21.19
CA PRO A 213 -14.46 -3.74 20.65
C PRO A 213 -15.88 -3.74 20.08
N ALA A 214 -16.74 -2.82 20.53
CA ALA A 214 -18.12 -2.72 20.06
C ALA A 214 -18.25 -2.15 18.63
N VAL A 215 -17.17 -1.61 18.05
CA VAL A 215 -17.20 -1.08 16.67
C VAL A 215 -17.11 -2.19 15.64
N LEU A 216 -16.27 -3.19 15.89
CA LEU A 216 -16.00 -4.30 14.96
C LEU A 216 -16.55 -5.63 15.50
N GLU A 217 -17.51 -5.55 16.42
CA GLU A 217 -18.23 -6.73 16.90
C GLU A 217 -18.90 -7.46 15.73
N GLY A 218 -18.75 -8.79 15.67
CA GLY A 218 -19.28 -9.63 14.60
C GLY A 218 -18.39 -9.76 13.36
N PHE A 219 -17.31 -8.99 13.23
CA PHE A 219 -16.28 -9.27 12.23
C PHE A 219 -15.40 -10.45 12.67
N ALA A 220 -14.92 -11.24 11.70
CA ALA A 220 -14.13 -12.43 11.98
C ALA A 220 -12.79 -12.10 12.70
N ASN A 221 -12.16 -10.97 12.34
CA ASN A 221 -10.83 -10.60 12.81
C ASN A 221 -10.76 -9.12 13.24
N PRO A 222 -11.46 -8.72 14.32
CA PRO A 222 -11.57 -7.32 14.72
C PRO A 222 -10.24 -6.67 15.14
N GLN A 223 -9.22 -7.50 15.45
CA GLN A 223 -7.87 -7.07 15.81
C GLN A 223 -6.94 -6.86 14.61
N ALA A 224 -7.36 -7.25 13.40
CA ALA A 224 -6.56 -7.09 12.20
C ALA A 224 -6.73 -5.68 11.60
N SER A 225 -5.64 -5.16 11.05
CA SER A 225 -5.58 -3.85 10.41
C SER A 225 -4.60 -3.84 9.25
N LEU A 226 -4.70 -2.82 8.40
CA LEU A 226 -3.85 -2.61 7.24
C LEU A 226 -2.71 -1.65 7.59
N ALA A 227 -1.47 -2.09 7.39
CA ALA A 227 -0.27 -1.27 7.43
C ALA A 227 -0.13 -0.48 6.12
N ALA A 228 0.25 0.80 6.20
CA ALA A 228 0.59 1.57 4.99
C ALA A 228 1.85 1.03 4.30
N GLY A 229 2.81 0.53 5.09
CA GLY A 229 4.15 0.20 4.59
C GLY A 229 5.03 -0.55 5.56
N LEU A 230 5.95 -1.35 5.01
CA LEU A 230 6.99 -2.03 5.77
C LEU A 230 8.38 -1.47 5.39
N PRO A 231 9.28 -1.23 6.37
CA PRO A 231 9.10 -1.49 7.81
C PRO A 231 8.54 -0.30 8.60
N PHE A 232 8.52 0.92 8.05
CA PHE A 232 8.33 2.14 8.86
C PHE A 232 6.90 2.37 9.36
N PHE A 233 5.89 1.86 8.64
CA PHE A 233 4.46 2.10 8.92
C PHE A 233 3.71 0.80 9.26
N CYS A 234 4.33 -0.05 10.07
CA CYS A 234 3.83 -1.40 10.34
C CYS A 234 3.26 -1.60 11.75
N HIS A 235 3.46 -0.69 12.71
CA HIS A 235 2.95 -0.87 14.07
C HIS A 235 2.65 0.46 14.78
N GLY A 236 2.00 0.38 15.94
CA GLY A 236 1.63 1.52 16.76
C GLY A 236 0.70 2.48 16.02
N PHE A 237 0.72 3.75 16.43
CA PHE A 237 -0.09 4.79 15.79
C PHE A 237 0.25 4.94 14.30
N MET A 238 1.50 4.66 13.89
CA MET A 238 1.98 4.78 12.51
C MET A 238 1.46 3.70 11.54
N ARG A 239 0.71 2.69 11.99
CA ARG A 239 0.27 1.58 11.14
C ARG A 239 -0.85 1.99 10.16
N SER A 240 -1.90 2.62 10.70
CA SER A 240 -3.17 2.79 10.00
C SER A 240 -3.36 4.24 9.54
N TRP A 241 -3.22 4.43 8.22
CA TRP A 241 -3.45 5.70 7.55
C TRP A 241 -4.66 5.60 6.61
N GLY A 242 -5.66 6.47 6.79
CA GLY A 242 -6.91 6.46 6.04
C GLY A 242 -6.67 6.64 4.55
N ARG A 243 -5.81 7.59 4.18
CA ARG A 243 -5.43 7.83 2.79
C ARG A 243 -4.84 6.57 2.14
N ASP A 244 -3.76 6.03 2.68
CA ASP A 244 -3.07 4.85 2.15
C ASP A 244 -4.00 3.64 2.09
N THR A 245 -4.80 3.44 3.14
CA THR A 245 -5.78 2.37 3.21
C THR A 245 -6.74 2.45 2.03
N PHE A 246 -7.37 3.61 1.80
CA PHE A 246 -8.42 3.73 0.80
C PHE A 246 -7.89 3.90 -0.63
N ILE A 247 -6.64 4.30 -0.82
CA ILE A 247 -5.96 4.18 -2.13
C ILE A 247 -5.67 2.71 -2.44
N ALA A 248 -5.24 1.92 -1.45
CA ALA A 248 -4.81 0.55 -1.66
C ALA A 248 -5.96 -0.48 -1.68
N ILE A 249 -7.07 -0.22 -0.98
CA ILE A 249 -8.12 -1.20 -0.66
C ILE A 249 -8.73 -1.88 -1.88
N ARG A 250 -8.92 -1.17 -3.00
CA ARG A 250 -9.50 -1.75 -4.22
C ARG A 250 -8.64 -2.88 -4.76
N GLY A 251 -7.32 -2.68 -4.81
CA GLY A 251 -6.38 -3.69 -5.27
C GLY A 251 -6.09 -4.75 -4.22
N LEU A 252 -5.72 -4.34 -3.01
CA LEU A 252 -5.26 -5.29 -1.99
C LEU A 252 -6.38 -6.16 -1.43
N MET A 253 -7.61 -5.66 -1.41
CA MET A 253 -8.74 -6.36 -0.81
C MET A 253 -9.79 -6.80 -1.83
N MET A 254 -10.37 -5.86 -2.58
CA MET A 254 -11.53 -6.19 -3.42
C MET A 254 -11.13 -7.07 -4.61
N THR A 255 -10.08 -6.67 -5.32
CA THR A 255 -9.52 -7.40 -6.48
C THR A 255 -9.02 -8.80 -6.09
N THR A 256 -8.50 -8.97 -4.87
CA THR A 256 -8.03 -10.27 -4.35
C THR A 256 -9.16 -11.13 -3.77
N GLY A 257 -10.40 -10.64 -3.70
CA GLY A 257 -11.56 -11.37 -3.18
C GLY A 257 -11.78 -11.25 -1.67
N ARG A 258 -11.03 -10.39 -0.99
CA ARG A 258 -11.04 -10.15 0.46
C ARG A 258 -12.14 -9.17 0.89
N ILE A 259 -13.37 -9.41 0.42
CA ILE A 259 -14.51 -8.48 0.54
C ILE A 259 -14.88 -8.22 2.00
N GLN A 260 -14.85 -9.23 2.88
CA GLN A 260 -15.22 -9.03 4.29
C GLN A 260 -14.19 -8.16 5.04
N GLU A 261 -12.91 -8.28 4.70
CA GLU A 261 -11.84 -7.47 5.30
C GLU A 261 -11.88 -6.03 4.77
N ALA A 262 -12.24 -5.83 3.49
CA ALA A 262 -12.53 -4.49 2.95
C ALA A 262 -13.70 -3.83 3.70
N LYS A 263 -14.79 -4.57 3.95
CA LYS A 263 -15.94 -4.09 4.73
C LYS A 263 -15.53 -3.71 6.15
N GLN A 264 -14.67 -4.50 6.80
CA GLN A 264 -14.14 -4.20 8.14
C GLN A 264 -13.37 -2.88 8.16
N LEU A 265 -12.52 -2.62 7.17
CA LEU A 265 -11.77 -1.38 7.04
C LEU A 265 -12.72 -0.18 6.85
N ILE A 266 -13.70 -0.29 5.96
CA ILE A 266 -14.70 0.76 5.72
C ILE A 266 -15.47 1.07 7.02
N VAL A 267 -16.01 0.06 7.71
CA VAL A 267 -16.74 0.25 8.97
C VAL A 267 -15.85 0.83 10.06
N GLY A 268 -14.61 0.35 10.18
CA GLY A 268 -13.64 0.83 11.18
C GLY A 268 -13.34 2.31 11.03
N TYR A 269 -12.97 2.79 9.83
CA TYR A 269 -12.74 4.22 9.61
C TYR A 269 -14.03 5.04 9.65
N GLY A 270 -15.16 4.50 9.17
CA GLY A 270 -16.46 5.16 9.23
C GLY A 270 -16.93 5.43 10.66
N SER A 271 -16.52 4.61 11.64
CA SER A 271 -16.77 4.85 13.06
C SER A 271 -16.10 6.13 13.58
N SER A 272 -15.00 6.53 12.95
CA SER A 272 -14.16 7.66 13.31
C SER A 272 -14.45 8.90 12.46
N LEU A 273 -15.59 8.98 11.77
CA LEU A 273 -15.97 10.22 11.09
C LEU A 273 -16.27 11.30 12.13
N GLN A 274 -15.66 12.47 11.95
CA GLN A 274 -15.89 13.67 12.75
C GLN A 274 -15.71 14.91 11.87
N PHE A 275 -16.44 15.99 12.16
CA PHE A 275 -16.41 17.24 11.37
C PHE A 275 -16.77 17.09 9.89
N GLY A 276 -17.35 15.96 9.48
CA GLY A 276 -17.54 15.63 8.06
C GLY A 276 -16.31 15.05 7.36
N LEU A 277 -15.26 14.66 8.11
CA LEU A 277 -14.00 14.14 7.61
C LEU A 277 -13.64 12.76 8.16
N ILE A 278 -13.02 11.93 7.32
CA ILE A 278 -12.35 10.69 7.72
C ILE A 278 -10.89 11.04 8.08
N PRO A 279 -10.36 10.54 9.21
CA PRO A 279 -9.02 10.90 9.65
C PRO A 279 -7.93 10.34 8.73
N ASN A 280 -6.78 11.00 8.71
CA ASN A 280 -5.58 10.44 8.10
C ASN A 280 -4.94 9.44 9.03
N LEU A 281 -4.41 9.90 10.16
CA LEU A 281 -3.89 9.03 11.21
C LEU A 281 -5.06 8.50 12.03
N LEU A 282 -5.24 7.18 12.12
CA LEU A 282 -6.35 6.60 12.87
C LEU A 282 -6.05 6.38 14.37
N ASP A 283 -4.81 6.03 14.73
CA ASP A 283 -4.38 5.68 16.10
C ASP A 283 -5.36 4.75 16.85
N SER A 284 -5.79 3.68 16.17
CA SER A 284 -6.79 2.72 16.68
C SER A 284 -8.11 3.36 17.15
N GLY A 285 -8.47 4.52 16.61
CA GLY A 285 -9.65 5.29 17.00
C GLY A 285 -9.52 6.06 18.33
N ASN A 286 -8.34 6.05 18.98
CA ASN A 286 -8.13 6.76 20.25
C ASN A 286 -7.97 8.26 20.06
N ARG A 287 -7.02 8.65 19.19
CA ARG A 287 -6.68 10.05 18.90
C ARG A 287 -6.48 10.25 17.39
N PRO A 288 -7.54 10.01 16.60
CA PRO A 288 -7.45 10.21 15.17
C PRO A 288 -7.15 11.68 14.81
N ARG A 289 -6.35 11.91 13.77
CA ARG A 289 -6.04 13.26 13.26
C ARG A 289 -6.80 13.56 11.98
N TYR A 290 -7.49 14.70 11.96
CA TYR A 290 -8.33 15.18 10.86
C TYR A 290 -7.65 16.30 10.07
N ASN A 291 -6.36 16.10 9.75
CA ASN A 291 -5.54 17.04 9.01
C ASN A 291 -5.50 16.77 7.49
N ALA A 292 -6.16 15.71 7.01
CA ALA A 292 -6.26 15.37 5.60
C ALA A 292 -7.66 15.68 5.04
N ARG A 293 -7.70 16.38 3.91
CA ARG A 293 -8.93 16.68 3.16
C ARG A 293 -9.25 15.60 2.13
N ASP A 294 -8.23 14.90 1.63
CA ASP A 294 -8.36 13.88 0.60
C ASP A 294 -8.80 12.52 1.16
N SER A 295 -8.39 12.14 2.38
CA SER A 295 -8.76 10.85 3.02
C SER A 295 -10.25 10.56 2.98
N THR A 296 -11.09 11.58 3.19
CA THR A 296 -12.56 11.48 3.12
C THR A 296 -13.07 11.09 1.73
N TRP A 297 -12.47 11.66 0.68
CA TRP A 297 -12.89 11.38 -0.69
C TRP A 297 -12.36 10.04 -1.18
N TRP A 298 -11.17 9.64 -0.75
CA TRP A 298 -10.67 8.27 -0.93
C TRP A 298 -11.56 7.24 -0.25
N TYR A 299 -12.01 7.51 0.99
CA TYR A 299 -12.99 6.67 1.69
C TYR A 299 -14.29 6.53 0.88
N LEU A 300 -14.88 7.63 0.44
CA LEU A 300 -16.12 7.59 -0.34
C LEU A 300 -15.94 6.86 -1.67
N ARG A 301 -14.79 7.03 -2.33
CA ARG A 301 -14.44 6.28 -3.54
C ARG A 301 -14.31 4.78 -3.26
N ALA A 302 -13.69 4.40 -2.15
CA ALA A 302 -13.62 3.00 -1.73
C ALA A 302 -15.00 2.40 -1.43
N VAL A 303 -15.93 3.16 -0.84
CA VAL A 303 -17.32 2.73 -0.63
C VAL A 303 -18.04 2.55 -1.97
N GLN A 304 -17.84 3.48 -2.92
CA GLN A 304 -18.35 3.35 -4.28
C GLN A 304 -17.81 2.10 -4.97
N ASP A 305 -16.49 1.88 -4.94
CA ASP A 305 -15.86 0.69 -5.53
C ASP A 305 -16.37 -0.58 -4.85
N PHE A 306 -16.51 -0.61 -3.52
CA PHE A 306 -17.07 -1.76 -2.80
C PHE A 306 -18.46 -2.13 -3.34
N CYS A 307 -19.36 -1.17 -3.52
CA CYS A 307 -20.68 -1.40 -4.10
C CYS A 307 -20.63 -1.95 -5.54
N GLN A 308 -19.60 -1.60 -6.32
CA GLN A 308 -19.40 -2.12 -7.68
C GLN A 308 -18.95 -3.59 -7.68
N PHE A 309 -18.22 -4.02 -6.64
CA PHE A 309 -17.83 -5.43 -6.46
C PHE A 309 -18.96 -6.32 -5.93
N LEU A 310 -20.09 -5.74 -5.48
CA LEU A 310 -21.28 -6.49 -5.09
C LEU A 310 -22.15 -6.83 -6.31
N SER A 311 -22.66 -8.06 -6.33
CA SER A 311 -23.27 -8.67 -7.51
C SER A 311 -24.73 -8.27 -7.71
N SER A 312 -25.41 -7.85 -6.63
CA SER A 312 -26.85 -7.53 -6.65
C SER A 312 -27.18 -6.24 -5.92
N ASP A 313 -28.32 -5.65 -6.26
CA ASP A 313 -28.86 -4.48 -5.57
C ASP A 313 -29.24 -4.78 -4.12
N ASP A 314 -29.61 -6.02 -3.79
CA ASP A 314 -29.88 -6.46 -2.42
C ASP A 314 -28.60 -6.49 -1.57
N GLU A 315 -27.49 -6.98 -2.13
CA GLU A 315 -26.18 -6.92 -1.47
C GLU A 315 -25.75 -5.47 -1.24
N ARG A 316 -25.92 -4.60 -2.25
CA ARG A 316 -25.62 -3.17 -2.14
C ARG A 316 -26.47 -2.51 -1.06
N ARG A 317 -27.78 -2.80 -1.02
CA ARG A 317 -28.70 -2.30 0.00
C ARG A 317 -28.29 -2.76 1.40
N ALA A 318 -27.94 -4.04 1.56
CA ALA A 318 -27.49 -4.58 2.84
C ALA A 318 -26.16 -3.96 3.31
N PHE A 319 -25.22 -3.73 2.39
CA PHE A 319 -23.98 -3.03 2.71
C PHE A 319 -24.23 -1.57 3.10
N LEU A 320 -24.99 -0.82 2.31
CA LEU A 320 -25.32 0.59 2.57
C LEU A 320 -26.13 0.78 3.87
N ALA A 321 -26.90 -0.23 4.28
CA ALA A 321 -27.63 -0.28 5.55
C ALA A 321 -26.80 -0.83 6.72
N THR A 322 -25.53 -1.20 6.51
CA THR A 322 -24.68 -1.75 7.58
C THR A 322 -24.55 -0.72 8.71
N PRO A 323 -24.90 -1.09 9.96
CA PRO A 323 -24.76 -0.20 11.11
C PRO A 323 -23.28 -0.04 11.48
N VAL A 324 -22.90 1.20 11.77
CA VAL A 324 -21.56 1.58 12.22
C VAL A 324 -21.69 2.29 13.55
N ARG A 325 -21.17 1.67 14.62
CA ARG A 325 -21.10 2.31 15.93
C ARG A 325 -20.09 3.45 15.87
N ARG A 326 -20.51 4.66 16.22
CA ARG A 326 -19.72 5.89 16.14
C ARG A 326 -18.84 6.07 17.38
N LEU A 327 -17.57 6.39 17.16
CA LEU A 327 -16.69 6.89 18.23
C LEU A 327 -17.04 8.33 18.60
N PHE A 328 -17.46 9.11 17.60
CA PHE A 328 -17.94 10.48 17.75
C PHE A 328 -19.38 10.56 17.23
N PRO A 329 -20.38 10.21 18.06
CA PRO A 329 -21.78 10.21 17.63
C PRO A 329 -22.32 11.63 17.50
N VAL A 330 -23.31 11.82 16.61
CA VAL A 330 -24.00 13.11 16.42
C VAL A 330 -24.82 13.49 17.66
N SER A 331 -25.36 12.48 18.36
CA SER A 331 -26.06 12.61 19.64
C SER A 331 -25.82 11.35 20.47
N GLU A 332 -25.71 11.47 21.80
CA GLU A 332 -25.56 10.32 22.70
C GLU A 332 -26.71 9.31 22.58
N GLN A 333 -27.90 9.78 22.17
CA GLN A 333 -29.08 8.95 21.95
C GLN A 333 -29.02 8.14 20.65
N GLN A 334 -28.13 8.50 19.72
CA GLN A 334 -27.93 7.86 18.42
C GLN A 334 -26.46 7.45 18.24
N PRO A 335 -25.99 6.41 18.95
CA PRO A 335 -24.60 5.98 18.93
C PRO A 335 -24.18 5.27 17.64
N THR A 336 -25.11 5.05 16.72
CA THR A 336 -24.91 4.26 15.50
C THR A 336 -25.42 5.05 14.30
N SER A 337 -24.67 4.95 13.19
CA SER A 337 -25.09 5.45 11.88
C SER A 337 -24.88 4.35 10.85
N THR A 338 -25.76 4.24 9.87
CA THR A 338 -25.57 3.38 8.70
C THR A 338 -24.51 3.95 7.76
N ILE A 339 -23.90 3.12 6.91
CA ILE A 339 -23.00 3.60 5.84
C ILE A 339 -23.65 4.70 5.00
N THR A 340 -24.95 4.58 4.71
CA THR A 340 -25.75 5.60 4.02
C THR A 340 -25.75 6.95 4.74
N GLU A 341 -25.98 6.95 6.04
CA GLU A 341 -25.99 8.17 6.86
C GLU A 341 -24.61 8.79 6.97
N ILE A 342 -23.54 7.97 7.04
CA ILE A 342 -22.14 8.43 7.03
C ILE A 342 -21.83 9.17 5.73
N ILE A 343 -22.21 8.58 4.58
CA ILE A 343 -22.06 9.22 3.27
C ILE A 343 -22.79 10.56 3.27
N GLN A 344 -24.08 10.56 3.66
CA GLN A 344 -24.89 11.77 3.67
C GLN A 344 -24.30 12.85 4.58
N GLU A 345 -23.82 12.49 5.77
CA GLU A 345 -23.20 13.41 6.72
C GLU A 345 -21.99 14.11 6.09
N ILE A 346 -21.11 13.36 5.43
CA ILE A 346 -19.93 13.91 4.73
C ILE A 346 -20.38 14.91 3.66
N LEU A 347 -21.25 14.51 2.74
CA LEU A 347 -21.70 15.37 1.65
C LEU A 347 -22.39 16.63 2.17
N GLN A 348 -23.23 16.48 3.21
CA GLN A 348 -23.95 17.57 3.84
C GLN A 348 -23.00 18.58 4.52
N LYS A 349 -21.99 18.10 5.24
CA LYS A 349 -20.99 18.95 5.91
C LYS A 349 -20.15 19.74 4.90
N HIS A 350 -19.70 19.08 3.83
CA HIS A 350 -18.96 19.76 2.76
C HIS A 350 -19.80 20.81 2.03
N ALA A 351 -21.10 20.56 1.84
CA ALA A 351 -22.03 21.51 1.21
C ALA A 351 -22.34 22.73 2.10
N THR A 352 -22.45 22.54 3.42
CA THR A 352 -22.65 23.66 4.36
C THR A 352 -21.38 24.43 4.69
N GLY A 353 -20.23 23.83 4.43
CA GLY A 353 -18.93 24.34 4.85
C GLY A 353 -18.46 23.70 6.15
N ILE A 354 -17.15 23.44 6.22
CA ILE A 354 -16.47 22.88 7.38
C ILE A 354 -15.46 23.93 7.85
N GLU A 355 -15.51 24.28 9.12
CA GLU A 355 -14.57 25.20 9.76
C GLU A 355 -14.36 24.75 11.20
N PHE A 356 -13.13 24.34 11.52
CA PHE A 356 -12.75 23.95 12.88
C PHE A 356 -11.24 24.11 13.07
N ARG A 357 -10.83 24.12 14.33
CA ARG A 357 -9.43 23.99 14.73
C ARG A 357 -9.18 22.57 15.18
N GLU A 358 -8.10 21.93 14.73
CA GLU A 358 -7.78 20.54 15.10
C GLU A 358 -7.88 20.36 16.63
N PRO A 359 -8.59 19.31 17.11
CA PRO A 359 -8.65 19.01 18.53
C PRO A 359 -7.24 18.83 19.10
N ASN A 360 -6.97 19.47 20.24
CA ASN A 360 -5.65 19.44 20.91
C ASN A 360 -4.52 20.10 20.08
N ALA A 361 -4.86 21.06 19.20
CA ALA A 361 -3.89 21.84 18.43
C ALA A 361 -2.75 22.39 19.29
N GLY A 362 -1.52 22.16 18.83
CA GLY A 362 -0.29 22.48 19.55
C GLY A 362 0.79 21.43 19.29
N ARG A 363 1.94 21.61 19.96
CA ARG A 363 3.13 20.77 19.75
C ARG A 363 2.95 19.30 20.10
N GLU A 364 1.92 18.95 20.89
CA GLU A 364 1.64 17.57 21.28
C GLU A 364 1.14 16.70 20.12
N ILE A 365 0.34 17.27 19.22
CA ILE A 365 -0.18 16.54 18.05
C ILE A 365 0.68 16.78 16.79
N ASP A 366 1.35 17.93 16.71
CA ASP A 366 2.27 18.28 15.64
C ASP A 366 3.34 19.26 16.13
N GLU A 367 4.56 18.78 16.34
CA GLU A 367 5.65 19.62 16.87
C GLU A 367 6.12 20.67 15.84
N LYS A 368 5.84 20.45 14.56
CA LYS A 368 6.46 21.18 13.43
C LYS A 368 5.52 22.24 12.89
N MET A 369 4.23 21.92 12.76
CA MET A 369 3.21 22.79 12.20
C MET A 369 3.08 24.14 12.94
N LYS A 370 2.87 25.22 12.17
CA LYS A 370 2.56 26.55 12.70
C LYS A 370 1.14 26.61 13.26
N ASP A 371 0.87 27.58 14.14
CA ASP A 371 -0.42 27.70 14.83
C ASP A 371 -1.62 27.81 13.86
N GLU A 372 -1.43 28.51 12.75
CA GLU A 372 -2.44 28.70 11.70
C GLU A 372 -2.70 27.42 10.89
N GLY A 373 -1.75 26.50 10.85
CA GLY A 373 -1.86 25.23 10.12
C GLY A 373 -2.96 24.32 10.70
N PHE A 374 -3.22 24.42 12.01
CA PHE A 374 -4.26 23.66 12.70
C PHE A 374 -5.68 24.13 12.39
N ASN A 375 -5.85 25.27 11.72
CA ASN A 375 -7.16 25.79 11.36
C ASN A 375 -7.58 25.22 10.00
N ILE A 376 -8.60 24.37 10.01
CA ILE A 376 -9.12 23.69 8.82
C ILE A 376 -10.38 24.41 8.33
N LYS A 377 -10.37 24.78 7.05
CA LYS A 377 -11.52 25.37 6.36
C LYS A 377 -11.72 24.69 5.02
N ILE A 378 -12.96 24.28 4.76
CA ILE A 378 -13.37 23.64 3.51
C ILE A 378 -14.73 24.21 3.10
N THR A 379 -14.86 24.64 1.86
CA THR A 379 -16.05 25.32 1.34
C THR A 379 -16.40 24.80 -0.05
N LEU A 380 -17.68 24.56 -0.30
CA LEU A 380 -18.21 24.33 -1.64
C LEU A 380 -18.32 25.67 -2.38
N ASN A 381 -17.69 25.78 -3.55
CA ASN A 381 -17.94 26.88 -4.47
C ASN A 381 -19.19 26.55 -5.31
N LEU A 382 -20.24 27.36 -5.17
CA LEU A 382 -21.52 27.10 -5.83
C LEU A 382 -21.54 27.44 -7.33
N GLU A 383 -20.58 28.23 -7.81
CA GLU A 383 -20.48 28.60 -9.22
C GLU A 383 -19.96 27.43 -10.05
N ASN A 384 -18.92 26.73 -9.56
CA ASN A 384 -18.30 25.61 -10.27
C ASN A 384 -18.57 24.23 -9.67
N GLY A 385 -19.11 24.15 -8.45
CA GLY A 385 -19.37 22.90 -7.74
C GLY A 385 -18.13 22.26 -7.10
N PHE A 386 -16.97 22.93 -7.09
CA PHE A 386 -15.73 22.35 -6.56
C PHE A 386 -15.60 22.57 -5.05
N ILE A 387 -14.88 21.68 -4.39
CA ILE A 387 -14.53 21.80 -2.98
C ILE A 387 -13.17 22.50 -2.84
N TYR A 388 -13.20 23.71 -2.29
CA TYR A 388 -12.00 24.47 -1.92
C TYR A 388 -11.68 24.23 -0.46
N GLY A 389 -10.41 24.16 -0.11
CA GLY A 389 -10.04 24.14 1.31
C GLY A 389 -8.56 24.13 1.55
N GLY A 390 -8.20 24.09 2.83
CA GLY A 390 -6.81 24.19 3.26
C GLY A 390 -6.35 25.65 3.37
N ASN A 391 -5.06 25.82 3.66
CA ASN A 391 -4.38 27.11 3.71
C ASN A 391 -2.87 26.90 3.46
N LYS A 392 -2.11 27.97 3.23
CA LYS A 392 -0.66 27.92 2.96
C LYS A 392 0.21 27.28 4.05
N PHE A 393 -0.35 27.04 5.24
CA PHE A 393 0.35 26.49 6.40
C PHE A 393 -0.07 25.05 6.71
N ASN A 394 -0.90 24.41 5.87
CA ASN A 394 -1.32 23.03 6.07
C ASN A 394 -1.05 22.10 4.88
N CYS A 395 -1.14 20.82 5.19
CA CYS A 395 -0.81 19.70 4.31
C CYS A 395 -2.03 18.80 4.10
N GLY A 396 -3.13 19.36 3.58
CA GLY A 396 -4.41 18.65 3.49
C GLY A 396 -4.53 17.57 2.40
N THR A 397 -3.46 17.22 1.69
CA THR A 397 -3.45 16.24 0.59
C THR A 397 -2.26 15.31 0.73
N TRP A 398 -2.23 14.18 0.02
CA TRP A 398 -1.13 13.20 0.06
C TRP A 398 0.28 13.77 -0.14
N MET A 399 0.41 14.92 -0.80
CA MET A 399 1.65 15.66 -0.83
C MET A 399 1.83 16.47 0.47
N ASP A 400 2.06 15.80 1.60
CA ASP A 400 1.89 16.35 2.96
C ASP A 400 3.16 16.64 3.77
N LYS A 401 4.33 16.71 3.13
CA LYS A 401 5.57 17.02 3.86
C LYS A 401 5.54 18.41 4.53
N MET A 402 5.51 18.41 5.86
CA MET A 402 5.77 19.59 6.70
C MET A 402 7.29 19.76 6.88
N GLY A 403 7.78 21.00 6.74
CA GLY A 403 9.21 21.31 6.88
C GLY A 403 9.68 21.31 8.33
N GLU A 404 10.94 20.92 8.53
CA GLU A 404 11.49 20.62 9.87
C GLU A 404 12.89 21.20 10.10
N SER A 405 13.52 21.80 9.08
CA SER A 405 14.85 22.40 9.20
C SER A 405 14.75 23.84 9.67
N MET A 406 15.18 24.08 10.92
CA MET A 406 15.43 25.44 11.41
C MET A 406 16.58 26.09 10.64
N LYS A 407 17.62 25.31 10.31
CA LYS A 407 18.83 25.77 9.63
C LYS A 407 18.57 26.31 8.22
N ALA A 408 17.68 25.66 7.49
CA ALA A 408 17.28 26.07 6.15
C ALA A 408 16.10 27.06 6.12
N GLY A 409 15.54 27.39 7.28
CA GLY A 409 14.39 28.28 7.39
C GLY A 409 13.10 27.72 6.77
N ASN A 410 12.89 26.40 6.83
CA ASN A 410 11.65 25.75 6.37
C ASN A 410 10.80 25.15 7.52
N TYR A 411 11.21 25.31 8.77
CA TYR A 411 10.49 24.78 9.92
C TYR A 411 9.03 25.26 9.96
N GLY A 412 8.09 24.32 9.95
CA GLY A 412 6.65 24.58 9.99
C GLY A 412 6.07 25.16 8.70
N ASP A 413 6.84 25.22 7.62
CA ASP A 413 6.31 25.50 6.28
C ASP A 413 5.95 24.19 5.59
N PRO A 414 4.75 24.06 5.00
CA PRO A 414 4.46 22.99 4.06
C PRO A 414 5.38 23.06 2.84
N ALA A 415 5.86 21.90 2.38
CA ALA A 415 6.60 21.79 1.13
C ALA A 415 5.72 21.94 -0.11
N THR A 416 4.49 21.44 0.00
CA THR A 416 3.53 21.35 -1.08
C THR A 416 2.13 21.64 -0.53
N PRO A 417 1.87 22.86 -0.03
CA PRO A 417 0.51 23.23 0.33
C PRO A 417 -0.32 23.24 -0.95
N ARG A 418 -1.35 22.39 -0.98
CA ARG A 418 -2.28 22.27 -2.12
C ARG A 418 -3.66 22.81 -1.74
N ASP A 419 -3.67 23.96 -1.08
CA ASP A 419 -4.88 24.68 -0.72
C ASP A 419 -5.63 25.19 -1.95
N GLY A 420 -6.94 25.38 -1.84
CA GLY A 420 -7.82 25.56 -2.99
C GLY A 420 -8.50 24.25 -3.39
N ALA A 421 -8.71 24.03 -4.68
CA ALA A 421 -9.35 22.83 -5.22
C ALA A 421 -8.32 21.93 -5.95
N PRO A 422 -7.76 20.89 -5.29
CA PRO A 422 -6.98 19.85 -5.93
C PRO A 422 -7.78 19.11 -7.00
N ILE A 423 -7.13 18.81 -8.13
CA ILE A 423 -7.78 18.17 -9.28
C ILE A 423 -8.37 16.79 -8.94
N GLU A 424 -7.64 15.98 -8.16
CA GLU A 424 -8.08 14.63 -7.79
C GLU A 424 -9.25 14.65 -6.82
N ILE A 425 -9.31 15.63 -5.89
CA ILE A 425 -10.47 15.80 -5.01
C ILE A 425 -11.69 16.18 -5.84
N THR A 426 -11.55 17.11 -6.79
CA THR A 426 -12.66 17.51 -7.66
C THR A 426 -13.23 16.34 -8.45
N ALA A 427 -12.37 15.50 -9.01
CA ALA A 427 -12.79 14.31 -9.74
C ALA A 427 -13.45 13.26 -8.83
N MET A 428 -12.94 13.04 -7.61
CA MET A 428 -13.57 12.14 -6.64
C MET A 428 -14.94 12.64 -6.20
N VAL A 429 -15.09 13.96 -5.93
CA VAL A 429 -16.39 14.58 -5.63
C VAL A 429 -17.36 14.31 -6.76
N TYR A 430 -16.97 14.59 -8.00
CA TYR A 430 -17.79 14.33 -9.18
C TYR A 430 -18.23 12.87 -9.28
N SER A 431 -17.29 11.94 -9.15
CA SER A 431 -17.54 10.50 -9.20
C SER A 431 -18.56 10.08 -8.15
N VAL A 432 -18.41 10.59 -6.92
CA VAL A 432 -19.30 10.26 -5.80
C VAL A 432 -20.69 10.84 -6.02
N VAL A 433 -20.83 12.13 -6.33
CA VAL A 433 -22.18 12.73 -6.49
C VAL A 433 -22.92 12.13 -7.69
N LYS A 434 -22.19 11.79 -8.77
CA LYS A 434 -22.76 11.04 -9.90
C LYS A 434 -23.27 9.68 -9.49
N TRP A 435 -22.47 8.93 -8.74
CA TRP A 435 -22.84 7.62 -8.22
C TRP A 435 -24.05 7.70 -7.28
N LEU A 436 -24.10 8.69 -6.38
CA LEU A 436 -25.23 8.89 -5.47
C LEU A 436 -26.51 9.26 -6.21
N ALA A 437 -26.43 10.08 -7.25
CA ALA A 437 -27.57 10.36 -8.14
C ALA A 437 -28.11 9.07 -8.76
N SER A 438 -27.23 8.18 -9.27
CA SER A 438 -27.64 6.89 -9.81
C SER A 438 -28.23 5.94 -8.76
N LEU A 439 -27.66 5.89 -7.54
CA LEU A 439 -28.21 5.07 -6.45
C LEU A 439 -29.57 5.57 -5.98
N ASN A 440 -29.77 6.89 -5.94
CA ASN A 440 -31.05 7.47 -5.59
C ASN A 440 -32.13 7.13 -6.63
N GLN A 441 -31.81 7.26 -7.93
CA GLN A 441 -32.70 6.86 -9.03
C GLN A 441 -33.06 5.37 -8.97
N ALA A 442 -32.13 4.52 -8.53
CA ALA A 442 -32.35 3.08 -8.32
C ALA A 442 -33.06 2.74 -6.99
N GLY A 443 -33.42 3.73 -6.15
CA GLY A 443 -34.06 3.50 -4.85
C GLY A 443 -33.14 2.82 -3.82
N LEU A 444 -31.83 2.91 -4.00
CA LEU A 444 -30.79 2.36 -3.11
C LEU A 444 -30.22 3.41 -2.14
N HIS A 445 -30.40 4.69 -2.43
CA HIS A 445 -29.99 5.80 -1.57
C HIS A 445 -31.17 6.77 -1.34
N PRO A 446 -31.56 7.07 -0.10
CA PRO A 446 -32.79 7.82 0.19
C PRO A 446 -32.69 9.32 -0.11
N HIS A 447 -31.48 9.88 -0.18
CA HIS A 447 -31.27 11.30 -0.43
C HIS A 447 -30.96 11.54 -1.91
N ASP A 448 -31.51 12.62 -2.48
CA ASP A 448 -31.23 13.05 -3.85
C ASP A 448 -30.21 14.22 -3.91
N GLY A 449 -29.70 14.68 -2.76
CA GLY A 449 -28.91 15.90 -2.63
C GLY A 449 -28.64 16.36 -1.20
N VAL A 450 -28.24 17.62 -1.07
CA VAL A 450 -27.79 18.26 0.18
C VAL A 450 -28.45 19.62 0.37
N GLN A 451 -28.49 20.08 1.62
CA GLN A 451 -28.98 21.40 2.01
C GLN A 451 -27.82 22.42 2.02
N LEU A 452 -28.02 23.58 1.39
CA LEU A 452 -27.06 24.69 1.43
C LEU A 452 -27.32 25.62 2.64
N PRO A 453 -26.32 26.42 3.08
CA PRO A 453 -26.51 27.41 4.16
C PRO A 453 -27.63 28.42 3.90
N SER A 454 -27.94 28.69 2.63
CA SER A 454 -29.05 29.56 2.20
C SER A 454 -30.43 28.93 2.35
N ASN A 455 -30.54 27.73 2.93
CA ASN A 455 -31.75 26.90 2.93
C ASN A 455 -32.27 26.51 1.53
N GLN A 456 -31.43 26.63 0.50
CA GLN A 456 -31.68 26.04 -0.82
C GLN A 456 -31.14 24.61 -0.91
N ARG A 457 -31.78 23.76 -1.72
CA ARG A 457 -31.34 22.38 -1.97
C ARG A 457 -30.42 22.36 -3.19
N LEU A 458 -29.33 21.59 -3.11
CA LEU A 458 -28.49 21.23 -4.24
C LEU A 458 -28.65 19.73 -4.49
N SER A 459 -29.30 19.35 -5.59
CA SER A 459 -29.40 17.94 -5.96
C SER A 459 -28.03 17.38 -6.37
N TYR A 460 -27.81 16.08 -6.19
CA TYR A 460 -26.60 15.40 -6.64
C TYR A 460 -26.40 15.50 -8.15
N GLN A 461 -27.49 15.48 -8.92
CA GLN A 461 -27.47 15.67 -10.37
C GLN A 461 -27.03 17.09 -10.76
N ASP A 462 -27.55 18.12 -10.07
CA ASP A 462 -27.12 19.51 -10.30
C ASP A 462 -25.68 19.73 -9.88
N TRP A 463 -25.25 19.13 -8.77
CA TRP A 463 -23.86 19.21 -8.33
C TRP A 463 -22.91 18.57 -9.34
N GLN A 464 -23.22 17.34 -9.78
CA GLN A 464 -22.49 16.65 -10.85
C GLN A 464 -22.38 17.54 -12.09
N LYS A 465 -23.51 18.11 -12.55
CA LYS A 465 -23.57 18.93 -13.75
C LYS A 465 -22.74 20.20 -13.62
N ARG A 466 -22.79 20.89 -12.48
CA ARG A 466 -21.95 22.07 -12.21
C ARG A 466 -20.47 21.76 -12.34
N ILE A 467 -20.03 20.64 -11.77
CA ILE A 467 -18.63 20.22 -11.88
C ILE A 467 -18.29 19.94 -13.35
N GLN A 468 -19.11 19.17 -14.05
CA GLN A 468 -18.90 18.82 -15.45
C GLN A 468 -18.80 20.03 -16.37
N ASP A 469 -19.72 20.99 -16.24
CA ASP A 469 -19.80 22.18 -17.09
C ASP A 469 -18.59 23.13 -16.87
N ASN A 470 -17.85 22.98 -15.77
CA ASN A 470 -16.76 23.87 -15.40
C ASN A 470 -15.36 23.24 -15.40
N PHE A 471 -15.25 21.91 -15.31
CA PHE A 471 -13.97 21.22 -15.10
C PHE A 471 -12.92 21.54 -16.16
N GLU A 472 -13.17 21.19 -17.43
CA GLU A 472 -12.23 21.43 -18.53
C GLU A 472 -11.80 22.90 -18.62
N ARG A 473 -12.79 23.80 -18.61
CA ARG A 473 -12.54 25.24 -18.73
C ARG A 473 -11.64 25.80 -17.64
N LEU A 474 -11.73 25.27 -16.41
CA LEU A 474 -11.01 25.79 -15.26
C LEU A 474 -9.64 25.13 -15.04
N TYR A 475 -9.51 23.83 -15.32
CA TYR A 475 -8.27 23.07 -15.10
C TYR A 475 -7.37 22.96 -16.34
N TYR A 476 -7.91 22.86 -17.55
CA TYR A 476 -7.07 22.65 -18.72
C TYR A 476 -6.25 23.89 -19.10
N ILE A 477 -4.97 23.68 -19.43
CA ILE A 477 -4.06 24.72 -19.91
C ILE A 477 -3.85 24.49 -21.41
N PRO A 478 -4.51 25.25 -22.29
CA PRO A 478 -4.52 24.99 -23.72
C PRO A 478 -3.26 25.55 -24.43
N GLY A 479 -3.23 25.43 -25.76
CA GLY A 479 -2.31 26.20 -26.60
C GLY A 479 -2.59 27.71 -26.55
N PRO A 480 -1.61 28.59 -26.87
CA PRO A 480 -1.77 30.05 -26.73
C PRO A 480 -2.96 30.65 -27.50
N SER A 481 -3.33 30.06 -28.63
CA SER A 481 -4.48 30.49 -29.46
C SER A 481 -5.81 30.39 -28.73
N ASP A 482 -5.91 29.50 -27.75
CA ASP A 482 -7.16 29.15 -27.09
C ASP A 482 -7.25 29.68 -25.66
N ASP A 483 -6.26 30.44 -25.19
CA ASP A 483 -6.22 30.99 -23.81
C ASP A 483 -7.51 31.72 -23.44
N LYS A 484 -8.15 32.42 -24.38
CA LYS A 484 -9.41 33.15 -24.14
C LYS A 484 -10.61 32.25 -23.84
N LYS A 485 -10.54 30.96 -24.19
CA LYS A 485 -11.61 29.97 -23.95
C LYS A 485 -11.50 29.32 -22.56
N TYR A 486 -10.33 29.41 -21.92
CA TYR A 486 -10.01 28.76 -20.66
C TYR A 486 -9.68 29.79 -19.58
N ASN A 487 -9.80 29.39 -18.31
CA ASN A 487 -9.45 30.27 -17.20
C ASN A 487 -7.95 30.16 -16.90
N VAL A 488 -7.11 30.85 -17.66
CA VAL A 488 -5.65 30.78 -17.50
C VAL A 488 -4.97 32.13 -17.34
N SER A 489 -3.96 32.16 -16.48
CA SER A 489 -3.08 33.30 -16.23
C SER A 489 -1.72 33.00 -16.86
N THR A 490 -1.45 33.57 -18.03
CA THR A 490 -0.29 33.23 -18.85
C THR A 490 1.06 33.47 -18.17
N SER A 491 1.13 34.38 -17.19
CA SER A 491 2.33 34.66 -16.41
C SER A 491 2.83 33.49 -15.55
N PHE A 492 1.96 32.52 -15.24
CA PHE A 492 2.30 31.35 -14.41
C PHE A 492 2.45 30.06 -15.21
N ILE A 493 2.13 30.07 -16.50
CA ILE A 493 2.19 28.88 -17.35
C ILE A 493 3.65 28.52 -17.64
N ARG A 494 4.10 27.38 -17.10
CA ARG A 494 5.38 26.76 -17.48
C ARG A 494 5.23 25.73 -18.59
N ARG A 495 4.10 25.01 -18.60
CA ARG A 495 3.79 23.96 -19.58
C ARG A 495 2.34 24.07 -20.05
N ARG A 496 2.12 23.77 -21.33
CA ARG A 496 0.81 23.76 -21.99
C ARG A 496 0.41 22.34 -22.36
N TYR A 497 -0.87 22.16 -22.67
CA TYR A 497 -1.51 20.87 -22.97
C TYR A 497 -1.48 19.91 -21.78
N VAL A 498 -1.65 20.47 -20.58
CA VAL A 498 -1.69 19.76 -19.31
C VAL A 498 -2.83 20.34 -18.47
N TYR A 499 -3.17 19.68 -17.37
CA TYR A 499 -4.14 20.20 -16.41
C TYR A 499 -3.42 20.83 -15.24
N LYS A 500 -3.99 21.91 -14.72
CA LYS A 500 -3.60 22.49 -13.44
C LYS A 500 -3.67 21.45 -12.34
N ASP A 501 -2.69 21.46 -11.45
CA ASP A 501 -2.67 20.56 -10.30
C ASP A 501 -3.71 20.94 -9.24
N VAL A 502 -3.89 22.25 -9.08
CA VAL A 502 -4.81 22.87 -8.13
C VAL A 502 -5.46 24.07 -8.80
N LEU A 503 -6.67 24.44 -8.37
CA LEU A 503 -7.32 25.67 -8.76
C LEU A 503 -7.52 26.59 -7.54
N GLY A 504 -7.03 27.83 -7.65
CA GLY A 504 -7.26 28.87 -6.65
C GLY A 504 -6.45 28.67 -5.37
N SER A 505 -5.22 28.16 -5.48
CA SER A 505 -4.31 28.11 -4.35
C SER A 505 -3.86 29.51 -3.91
N SER A 506 -3.47 29.63 -2.64
CA SER A 506 -2.89 30.85 -2.09
C SER A 506 -1.61 31.29 -2.82
N ALA A 507 -0.84 30.35 -3.36
CA ALA A 507 0.36 30.60 -4.14
C ALA A 507 0.12 30.27 -5.62
N GLN A 508 -0.52 31.19 -6.35
CA GLN A 508 -1.09 30.96 -7.69
C GLN A 508 -0.19 30.25 -8.73
N TYR A 509 1.14 30.30 -8.62
CA TYR A 509 2.01 29.54 -9.52
C TYR A 509 1.90 28.02 -9.34
N THR A 510 1.54 27.53 -8.14
CA THR A 510 1.40 26.10 -7.84
C THR A 510 0.21 25.48 -8.57
N ASP A 511 -0.83 26.27 -8.87
CA ASP A 511 -1.94 25.85 -9.73
C ASP A 511 -1.42 25.32 -11.09
N TYR A 512 -0.37 25.93 -11.65
CA TYR A 512 0.14 25.66 -12.99
C TYR A 512 1.31 24.67 -13.01
N GLN A 513 1.62 24.01 -11.88
CA GLN A 513 2.66 22.99 -11.85
C GLN A 513 2.19 21.72 -12.54
N PHE A 514 3.04 21.18 -13.42
CA PHE A 514 2.75 19.90 -14.06
C PHE A 514 3.08 18.76 -13.11
N ARG A 515 2.04 18.12 -12.58
CA ARG A 515 2.08 17.08 -11.54
C ARG A 515 1.24 15.87 -11.91
N PRO A 516 1.50 14.70 -11.32
CA PRO A 516 0.83 13.45 -11.69
C PRO A 516 -0.59 13.29 -11.11
N ASN A 517 -1.09 14.22 -10.29
CA ASN A 517 -2.40 14.09 -9.63
C ASN A 517 -3.58 14.05 -10.62
N GLN A 518 -3.41 14.65 -11.81
CA GLN A 518 -4.37 14.56 -12.91
C GLN A 518 -4.64 13.11 -13.34
N LEU A 519 -3.71 12.17 -13.12
CA LEU A 519 -3.90 10.75 -13.47
C LEU A 519 -4.99 10.10 -12.61
N VAL A 520 -5.08 10.48 -11.34
CA VAL A 520 -6.16 10.03 -10.45
C VAL A 520 -7.49 10.57 -10.96
N ALA A 521 -7.52 11.84 -11.35
CA ALA A 521 -8.72 12.48 -11.87
C ALA A 521 -9.21 11.82 -13.18
N MET A 522 -8.31 11.56 -14.12
CA MET A 522 -8.59 10.86 -15.39
C MET A 522 -9.13 9.45 -15.17
N SER A 523 -8.57 8.71 -14.21
CA SER A 523 -9.02 7.36 -13.87
C SER A 523 -10.44 7.32 -13.29
N PHE A 524 -10.73 8.22 -12.32
CA PHE A 524 -11.99 8.18 -11.59
C PHE A 524 -13.16 8.90 -12.26
N ALA A 525 -12.89 9.96 -13.02
CA ALA A 525 -13.91 10.78 -13.66
C ALA A 525 -13.56 11.12 -15.13
N PRO A 526 -13.33 10.12 -15.99
CA PRO A 526 -12.88 10.33 -17.36
C PRO A 526 -13.85 11.14 -18.22
N GLU A 527 -15.14 11.11 -17.91
CA GLU A 527 -16.18 11.91 -18.55
C GLU A 527 -16.08 13.42 -18.28
N LEU A 528 -15.22 13.85 -17.35
CA LEU A 528 -14.89 15.26 -17.16
C LEU A 528 -13.91 15.79 -18.22
N PHE A 529 -13.27 14.91 -18.98
CA PHE A 529 -12.13 15.25 -19.80
C PHE A 529 -12.45 15.23 -21.30
N ASP A 530 -11.85 16.17 -22.03
CA ASP A 530 -11.71 16.04 -23.47
C ASP A 530 -10.65 14.99 -23.81
N ARG A 531 -10.99 14.05 -24.71
CA ARG A 531 -10.11 12.92 -25.04
C ARG A 531 -8.80 13.38 -25.66
N ASP A 532 -8.82 14.33 -26.59
CA ASP A 532 -7.61 14.74 -27.31
C ASP A 532 -6.66 15.50 -26.38
N HIS A 533 -7.22 16.30 -25.47
CA HIS A 533 -6.45 16.92 -24.38
C HIS A 533 -5.77 15.89 -23.48
N VAL A 534 -6.49 14.83 -23.09
CA VAL A 534 -5.91 13.76 -22.25
C VAL A 534 -4.85 12.98 -22.98
N VAL A 535 -5.06 12.59 -24.24
CA VAL A 535 -4.05 11.89 -25.04
C VAL A 535 -2.76 12.71 -25.07
N LYS A 536 -2.85 14.03 -25.32
CA LYS A 536 -1.68 14.90 -25.32
C LYS A 536 -1.01 15.00 -23.94
N THR A 537 -1.83 15.09 -22.90
CA THR A 537 -1.35 15.16 -21.52
C THR A 537 -0.64 13.87 -21.09
N LEU A 538 -1.13 12.71 -21.52
CA LEU A 538 -0.52 11.40 -21.24
C LEU A 538 0.81 11.22 -21.99
N GLU A 539 0.92 11.74 -23.23
CA GLU A 539 2.20 11.79 -23.96
C GLU A 539 3.24 12.62 -23.19
N LEU A 540 2.85 13.81 -22.72
CA LEU A 540 3.72 14.67 -21.92
C LEU A 540 4.07 14.02 -20.59
N THR A 541 3.12 13.35 -19.93
CA THR A 541 3.35 12.62 -18.69
C THR A 541 4.37 11.51 -18.91
N ARG A 542 4.21 10.71 -19.97
CA ARG A 542 5.14 9.65 -20.38
C ARG A 542 6.55 10.20 -20.64
N THR A 543 6.64 11.39 -21.23
CA THR A 543 7.91 12.00 -21.63
C THR A 543 8.65 12.63 -20.45
N PHE A 544 7.94 13.31 -19.55
CA PHE A 544 8.55 14.19 -18.55
C PHE A 544 8.39 13.72 -17.11
N LEU A 545 7.33 12.98 -16.78
CA LEU A 545 7.05 12.56 -15.40
C LEU A 545 7.28 11.07 -15.17
N LEU A 546 7.08 10.22 -16.18
CA LEU A 546 7.19 8.77 -16.01
C LEU A 546 8.65 8.35 -15.76
N GLY A 547 8.92 7.82 -14.57
CA GLY A 547 10.19 7.20 -14.23
C GLY A 547 10.20 5.69 -14.51
N PRO A 548 11.32 5.00 -14.24
CA PRO A 548 11.43 3.57 -14.45
C PRO A 548 10.48 2.73 -13.57
N LEU A 549 10.28 3.16 -12.31
CA LEU A 549 9.41 2.48 -11.35
C LEU A 549 8.26 3.39 -10.89
N GLY A 550 8.55 4.65 -10.56
CA GLY A 550 7.53 5.59 -10.11
C GLY A 550 7.22 6.70 -11.11
N ILE A 551 6.33 7.61 -10.72
CA ILE A 551 6.04 8.84 -11.44
C ILE A 551 6.58 10.03 -10.66
N LYS A 552 7.41 10.86 -11.31
CA LYS A 552 7.98 12.08 -10.74
C LYS A 552 6.84 12.98 -10.25
N THR A 553 6.96 13.42 -9.00
CA THR A 553 5.92 14.23 -8.33
C THR A 553 5.82 15.67 -8.81
N LEU A 554 6.83 16.15 -9.53
CA LEU A 554 6.89 17.47 -10.14
C LEU A 554 7.69 17.39 -11.44
N ASP A 555 7.33 18.22 -12.41
CA ASP A 555 8.03 18.39 -13.67
C ASP A 555 9.50 18.80 -13.48
N PRO A 556 10.46 18.09 -14.12
CA PRO A 556 11.88 18.46 -14.10
C PRO A 556 12.22 19.88 -14.59
N ASN A 557 11.32 20.51 -15.35
CA ASN A 557 11.48 21.90 -15.80
C ASN A 557 11.03 22.95 -14.75
N ASP A 558 10.45 22.51 -13.63
CA ASP A 558 10.11 23.42 -12.53
C ASP A 558 11.34 23.74 -11.67
N THR A 559 11.41 24.97 -11.17
CA THR A 559 12.52 25.44 -10.32
C THR A 559 12.56 24.74 -8.97
N ASP A 560 11.42 24.21 -8.51
CA ASP A 560 11.32 23.49 -7.23
C ASP A 560 11.64 21.99 -7.37
N TYR A 561 12.02 21.51 -8.56
CA TYR A 561 12.30 20.10 -8.81
C TYR A 561 13.62 19.62 -8.18
N HIS A 562 13.50 18.74 -7.19
CA HIS A 562 14.58 18.06 -6.50
C HIS A 562 14.27 16.57 -6.32
N ALA A 563 14.84 15.75 -7.20
CA ALA A 563 14.48 14.34 -7.34
C ALA A 563 14.94 13.38 -6.23
N ASN A 564 15.92 13.77 -5.40
CA ASN A 564 16.55 12.86 -4.44
C ASN A 564 16.13 13.21 -3.01
N TYR A 565 15.27 12.38 -2.43
CA TYR A 565 14.82 12.51 -1.06
C TYR A 565 15.84 11.93 -0.07
N ASP A 566 16.23 12.75 0.89
CA ASP A 566 17.02 12.37 2.06
C ASP A 566 16.47 13.13 3.27
N ASN A 567 15.79 12.41 4.17
CA ASN A 567 15.16 13.01 5.35
C ASN A 567 16.18 13.40 6.43
N SER A 568 17.39 12.83 6.39
CA SER A 568 18.45 13.12 7.36
C SER A 568 19.21 14.41 7.05
N LEU A 569 19.21 14.82 5.78
CA LEU A 569 19.99 15.95 5.25
C LEU A 569 19.59 17.28 5.88
N ASP A 570 20.41 17.86 6.76
CA ASP A 570 20.13 19.18 7.38
C ASP A 570 21.15 20.25 6.97
N THR A 571 20.89 20.87 5.82
CA THR A 571 21.76 21.88 5.19
C THR A 571 21.12 23.27 5.24
N ASN A 572 21.82 24.30 4.78
CA ASN A 572 21.23 25.64 4.58
C ASN A 572 20.39 25.70 3.29
N TYR A 573 20.30 24.61 2.51
CA TYR A 573 19.58 24.59 1.25
C TYR A 573 18.12 24.19 1.47
N ARG A 574 17.26 25.20 1.54
CA ARG A 574 15.82 25.08 1.86
C ARG A 574 15.08 23.97 1.11
N PRO A 575 15.25 23.79 -0.22
CA PRO A 575 14.41 22.88 -0.98
C PRO A 575 14.59 21.39 -0.63
N THR A 576 15.73 20.97 -0.08
CA THR A 576 15.98 19.55 0.25
C THR A 576 16.25 19.30 1.73
N ALA A 577 16.47 20.35 2.53
CA ALA A 577 16.76 20.19 3.95
C ALA A 577 15.60 19.52 4.70
N LYS A 578 15.92 18.48 5.49
CA LYS A 578 15.00 17.59 6.20
C LYS A 578 13.94 17.00 5.27
N GLY A 579 14.35 16.68 4.04
CA GLY A 579 13.48 16.02 3.08
C GLY A 579 12.32 16.89 2.58
N PHE A 580 12.46 18.21 2.60
CA PHE A 580 11.44 19.16 2.11
C PHE A 580 11.01 18.89 0.65
N ASN A 581 11.81 18.15 -0.12
CA ASN A 581 11.50 17.75 -1.48
C ASN A 581 10.72 16.44 -1.62
N TYR A 582 10.16 15.87 -0.55
CA TYR A 582 9.46 14.56 -0.57
C TYR A 582 8.44 14.40 -1.72
N HIS A 583 7.75 15.48 -2.08
CA HIS A 583 6.79 15.53 -3.18
C HIS A 583 7.16 16.57 -4.26
N ASN A 584 8.43 16.94 -4.38
CA ASN A 584 8.91 17.89 -5.37
C ASN A 584 9.96 17.27 -6.28
N GLY A 585 9.72 16.05 -6.76
CA GLY A 585 10.61 15.39 -7.71
C GLY A 585 10.77 13.89 -7.55
N PRO A 586 10.80 13.32 -6.32
CA PRO A 586 10.85 11.87 -6.13
C PRO A 586 9.74 11.15 -6.91
N GLU A 587 10.02 9.93 -7.29
CA GLU A 587 9.20 9.09 -8.16
C GLU A 587 8.33 8.16 -7.33
N TRP A 588 7.02 8.38 -7.33
CA TRP A 588 6.08 7.63 -6.48
C TRP A 588 5.36 6.53 -7.27
N LEU A 589 5.33 5.32 -6.72
CA LEU A 589 4.91 4.12 -7.46
C LEU A 589 3.39 3.95 -7.54
N TRP A 590 2.64 4.38 -6.54
CA TRP A 590 1.17 4.20 -6.54
C TRP A 590 0.47 4.96 -7.68
N LEU A 591 1.09 6.04 -8.18
CA LEU A 591 0.58 6.79 -9.32
C LEU A 591 0.69 6.01 -10.64
N TYR A 592 1.57 5.00 -10.70
CA TYR A 592 1.78 4.20 -11.89
C TYR A 592 0.53 3.38 -12.26
N GLY A 593 -0.20 2.88 -11.25
CA GLY A 593 -1.50 2.22 -11.49
C GLY A 593 -2.51 3.16 -12.16
N PHE A 594 -2.61 4.40 -11.67
CA PHE A 594 -3.48 5.43 -12.26
C PHE A 594 -3.05 5.86 -13.65
N TYR A 595 -1.74 5.89 -13.94
CA TYR A 595 -1.24 6.09 -15.30
C TYR A 595 -1.66 4.97 -16.24
N LEU A 596 -1.51 3.70 -15.84
CA LEU A 596 -1.90 2.56 -16.66
C LEU A 596 -3.40 2.60 -16.95
N ASP A 597 -4.23 2.80 -15.93
CA ASP A 597 -5.68 2.88 -16.08
C ASP A 597 -6.12 4.02 -17.01
N SER A 598 -5.51 5.21 -16.85
CA SER A 598 -5.78 6.35 -17.73
C SER A 598 -5.30 6.09 -19.16
N ALA A 599 -4.11 5.54 -19.34
CA ALA A 599 -3.54 5.26 -20.65
C ALA A 599 -4.36 4.21 -21.42
N THR A 600 -4.75 3.12 -20.78
CA THR A 600 -5.54 2.07 -21.43
C THR A 600 -6.93 2.58 -21.80
N ARG A 601 -7.55 3.39 -20.94
CA ARG A 601 -8.89 3.95 -21.18
C ARG A 601 -8.94 4.99 -22.30
N PHE A 602 -7.99 5.92 -22.35
CA PHE A 602 -8.05 7.06 -23.29
C PHE A 602 -7.35 6.79 -24.62
N LEU A 603 -6.25 6.04 -24.64
CA LEU A 603 -5.54 5.73 -25.88
C LEU A 603 -6.34 4.77 -26.76
N GLN A 604 -7.15 3.89 -26.15
CA GLN A 604 -8.02 2.92 -26.84
C GLN A 604 -7.26 2.12 -27.93
N LEU A 605 -6.05 1.67 -27.58
CA LEU A 605 -5.25 0.85 -28.47
C LEU A 605 -5.91 -0.54 -28.66
N PRO A 606 -5.68 -1.21 -29.81
CA PRO A 606 -6.11 -2.60 -29.99
C PRO A 606 -5.57 -3.50 -28.87
N PRO A 607 -6.28 -4.58 -28.48
CA PRO A 607 -5.91 -5.41 -27.33
C PRO A 607 -4.44 -5.83 -27.29
N ILE A 608 -3.88 -6.31 -28.41
CA ILE A 608 -2.46 -6.72 -28.50
C ILE A 608 -1.51 -5.55 -28.24
N ALA A 609 -1.82 -4.36 -28.77
CA ALA A 609 -1.01 -3.16 -28.56
C ALA A 609 -1.12 -2.65 -27.12
N THR A 610 -2.31 -2.75 -26.51
CA THR A 610 -2.52 -2.46 -25.08
C THR A 610 -1.68 -3.39 -24.21
N THR A 611 -1.74 -4.71 -24.45
CA THR A 611 -0.92 -5.68 -23.73
C THR A 611 0.57 -5.40 -23.91
N HIS A 612 1.04 -5.15 -25.14
CA HIS A 612 2.45 -4.84 -25.40
C HIS A 612 2.90 -3.56 -24.67
N MET A 613 2.08 -2.51 -24.68
CA MET A 613 2.36 -1.27 -23.96
C MET A 613 2.46 -1.52 -22.45
N VAL A 614 1.47 -2.19 -21.85
CA VAL A 614 1.44 -2.47 -20.41
C VAL A 614 2.63 -3.35 -19.99
N GLU A 615 2.91 -4.41 -20.75
CA GLU A 615 4.05 -5.30 -20.51
C GLU A 615 5.38 -4.55 -20.58
N GLY A 616 5.57 -3.68 -21.58
CA GLY A 616 6.76 -2.86 -21.71
C GLY A 616 6.94 -1.87 -20.56
N LEU A 617 5.86 -1.25 -20.09
CA LEU A 617 5.88 -0.32 -18.96
C LEU A 617 6.19 -1.02 -17.62
N LEU A 618 5.77 -2.28 -17.45
CA LEU A 618 5.92 -3.02 -16.20
C LEU A 618 7.24 -3.81 -16.08
N LEU A 619 8.14 -3.78 -17.08
CA LEU A 619 9.40 -4.54 -17.05
C LEU A 619 10.24 -4.26 -15.80
N LYS A 620 10.35 -2.99 -15.40
CA LYS A 620 11.12 -2.61 -14.21
C LYS A 620 10.45 -3.03 -12.91
N HIS A 621 9.13 -2.95 -12.83
CA HIS A 621 8.36 -3.45 -11.69
C HIS A 621 8.54 -4.95 -11.51
N LYS A 622 8.45 -5.70 -12.60
CA LYS A 622 8.71 -7.15 -12.66
C LYS A 622 10.13 -7.50 -12.21
N SER A 623 11.14 -6.77 -12.70
CA SER A 623 12.52 -6.97 -12.27
C SER A 623 12.72 -6.64 -10.79
N HIS A 624 12.11 -5.56 -10.30
CA HIS A 624 12.27 -5.12 -8.92
C HIS A 624 11.68 -6.12 -7.93
N ILE A 625 10.43 -6.55 -8.13
CA ILE A 625 9.75 -7.43 -7.16
C ILE A 625 10.47 -8.78 -7.00
N LEU A 626 11.12 -9.28 -8.06
CA LEU A 626 11.91 -10.52 -8.02
C LEU A 626 13.23 -10.37 -7.25
N GLN A 627 13.82 -9.18 -7.26
CA GLN A 627 15.12 -8.90 -6.63
C GLN A 627 14.97 -8.33 -5.20
N SER A 628 13.81 -7.76 -4.90
CA SER A 628 13.48 -7.17 -3.60
C SER A 628 13.54 -8.21 -2.49
N SER A 629 14.24 -7.88 -1.40
CA SER A 629 14.26 -8.69 -0.18
C SER A 629 12.88 -8.81 0.48
N PHE A 630 12.03 -7.80 0.27
CA PHE A 630 10.64 -7.75 0.74
C PHE A 630 9.64 -8.38 -0.23
N VAL A 631 10.08 -8.86 -1.41
CA VAL A 631 9.22 -9.41 -2.48
C VAL A 631 8.00 -8.54 -2.78
N SER A 632 8.23 -7.23 -2.83
CA SER A 632 7.20 -6.20 -3.00
C SER A 632 7.74 -5.03 -3.82
N LEU A 633 6.96 -3.95 -3.89
CA LEU A 633 7.32 -2.70 -4.52
C LEU A 633 7.43 -1.57 -3.48
N PRO A 634 8.41 -0.66 -3.63
CA PRO A 634 8.66 0.40 -2.67
C PRO A 634 7.59 1.50 -2.74
N GLU A 635 7.61 2.38 -1.76
CA GLU A 635 6.78 3.59 -1.75
C GLU A 635 7.19 4.56 -2.85
N LEU A 636 8.49 4.84 -2.91
CA LEU A 636 9.07 5.79 -3.84
C LEU A 636 10.50 5.41 -4.23
N THR A 637 10.95 6.01 -5.32
CA THR A 637 12.33 5.99 -5.76
C THR A 637 12.84 7.41 -5.90
N ASN A 638 14.15 7.57 -5.76
CA ASN A 638 14.85 8.79 -6.12
C ASN A 638 14.91 8.93 -7.65
N ARG A 639 15.70 9.89 -8.14
CA ARG A 639 15.88 10.14 -9.58
C ARG A 639 16.09 8.85 -10.38
N ASP A 640 15.27 8.68 -11.42
CA ASP A 640 15.41 7.65 -12.44
C ASP A 640 15.48 6.22 -11.86
N GLY A 641 14.62 5.94 -10.89
CA GLY A 641 14.50 4.63 -10.25
C GLY A 641 15.61 4.28 -9.26
N MET A 642 16.48 5.22 -8.89
CA MET A 642 17.46 4.99 -7.83
C MET A 642 16.79 4.66 -6.50
N GLN A 643 17.36 3.72 -5.75
CA GLN A 643 16.85 3.36 -4.42
C GLN A 643 16.86 4.59 -3.48
N CYS A 644 15.82 4.70 -2.67
CA CYS A 644 15.74 5.69 -1.60
C CYS A 644 15.76 4.97 -0.24
N ASN A 645 16.76 5.26 0.59
CA ASN A 645 16.93 4.62 1.89
C ASN A 645 15.84 5.00 2.91
N PHE A 646 15.05 6.03 2.62
CA PHE A 646 13.94 6.49 3.46
C PHE A 646 12.57 6.06 2.91
N SER A 647 12.54 5.36 1.77
CA SER A 647 11.33 4.74 1.24
C SER A 647 11.02 3.47 2.03
N CYS A 648 9.74 3.19 2.28
CA CYS A 648 9.35 1.81 2.57
C CYS A 648 9.73 0.90 1.39
N ASP A 649 10.28 -0.28 1.69
CA ASP A 649 10.66 -1.29 0.69
C ASP A 649 9.44 -2.07 0.17
N SER A 650 8.37 -2.09 0.97
CA SER A 650 7.09 -2.69 0.61
C SER A 650 5.98 -1.74 1.01
N GLN A 651 5.18 -1.28 0.04
CA GLN A 651 4.16 -0.26 0.28
C GLN A 651 2.79 -0.63 -0.27
N ALA A 652 1.77 -0.47 0.58
CA ALA A 652 0.42 -0.97 0.32
C ALA A 652 -0.20 -0.38 -0.95
N TRP A 653 -0.18 0.95 -1.10
CA TRP A 653 -0.75 1.61 -2.28
C TRP A 653 0.02 1.35 -3.58
N SER A 654 1.33 1.08 -3.54
CA SER A 654 2.15 0.81 -4.72
C SER A 654 1.73 -0.52 -5.34
N VAL A 655 1.53 -1.54 -4.48
CA VAL A 655 1.00 -2.84 -4.90
C VAL A 655 -0.48 -2.74 -5.25
N GLY A 656 -1.29 -2.09 -4.42
CA GLY A 656 -2.74 -2.02 -4.58
C GLY A 656 -3.17 -1.35 -5.87
N THR A 657 -2.60 -0.19 -6.21
CA THR A 657 -2.98 0.55 -7.42
C THR A 657 -2.59 -0.17 -8.69
N LEU A 658 -1.41 -0.83 -8.74
CA LEU A 658 -1.01 -1.65 -9.88
C LEU A 658 -1.90 -2.89 -10.04
N LEU A 659 -2.21 -3.59 -8.95
CA LEU A 659 -3.09 -4.75 -9.00
C LEU A 659 -4.51 -4.36 -9.46
N SER A 660 -5.00 -3.23 -8.98
CA SER A 660 -6.26 -2.61 -9.39
C SER A 660 -6.28 -2.25 -10.88
N ALA A 661 -5.19 -1.69 -11.41
CA ALA A 661 -5.07 -1.35 -12.82
C ALA A 661 -5.02 -2.61 -13.70
N LEU A 662 -4.28 -3.64 -13.29
CA LEU A 662 -4.22 -4.93 -14.00
C LEU A 662 -5.58 -5.64 -14.02
N TYR A 663 -6.35 -5.55 -12.94
CA TYR A 663 -7.72 -6.08 -12.89
C TYR A 663 -8.64 -5.43 -13.93
N ASN A 664 -8.48 -4.13 -14.20
CA ASN A 664 -9.28 -3.43 -15.20
C ASN A 664 -8.93 -3.80 -16.66
N LEU A 665 -7.82 -4.51 -16.90
CA LEU A 665 -7.40 -4.93 -18.24
C LEU A 665 -8.02 -6.26 -18.69
N VAL A 666 -8.58 -7.02 -17.77
CA VAL A 666 -9.18 -8.35 -17.97
C VAL A 666 -10.68 -8.23 -17.81
#